data_AF-A0A1F6QHI9-F1
#
_entry.id   AF-A0A1F6QHI9-F1
#
_cell.length_a   1.000
_cell.length_b   1.000
_cell.length_c   1.000
_cell.angle_alpha   90.00
_cell.angle_beta   90.00
_cell.angle_gamma   90.00
#
_symmetry.space_group_name_H-M   'P 1'
#
loop_
_entity.id
_entity.type
_entity.pdbx_description
1 polymer ?
#
loop_
_entity_poly.entity_id
_entity_poly.type
_entity_poly.pdbx_seq_one_letter_code
_entity_poly.pdbx_strand_id
1 'polypeptide(L)'
;MNNKMISLQFNMKDLTRITREKANGIDFNDSHFVAILNYLIIIKPNVDVCALFNLYQTIAEKMTHRSTPSDGIVVVRDDVIEGHDRDYYGEYYEHIINDNLFINFLKDVFKIQNVHYRMTADYSYEIGPGHLGYQAMNEDHYYTQYYKDYYEAPKEFDTILRFCLYVGEQNLRELMFDEPMNTIDYKNVGRSSIRHLGKDRGENEVGNKEKGFLLLERTGLPYPAGIVLSTEFVNSIISDTDNLLFYMETIFKILSRIGINVDDEKLAVRSNPRTSFPGKFSTEINMINRADNLLGALRVVRDSWYSQKDAENPKIHGIGDDYDMPIIIQLFKSGCSDDPNYLDKLEKNPTIPLYASGAFSTRNPSTNDDVLFGKFAINSEGAELMTQGKKGRDITDLADVSPKIYAQLIDAKRKIEIDAGPQEVEFVVNNGQLYFVQTRNINFSPQAEIAYIQELIASNRISETNAIPMIEAIQKRLMNRKNYRLIENTSIKPISKTTDSTPGAFQGHLIWKEEQARKYMADGKPIIFVLSNLNARDSLLPLAFKYPRSGLITSYGNNSSHEAVLTRLAGIASLININFQIERDVSIINNEVMRINGDSGMTFVDQGHMAIVDGDNGLLYESSEYENVLEENGIVLDASYGVDIIEMRQRFLLPYLDVDGKMNEQFTIEHFEQLHRLATEKFNSLVNGTDKKAAFIANLEIHFLHDLIKTF
;
A
#
# COMPACT_ATOMS: atom_id res chain seq x y z
N MET A 1 -26.91 -29.30 -51.42
CA MET A 1 -28.14 -28.94 -52.16
C MET A 1 -28.59 -27.56 -51.70
N ASN A 2 -28.40 -26.57 -52.58
CA ASN A 2 -29.07 -25.28 -52.70
C ASN A 2 -29.18 -24.34 -51.50
N ASN A 3 -28.41 -23.23 -51.60
CA ASN A 3 -28.94 -21.87 -51.64
C ASN A 3 -30.44 -21.77 -51.37
N LYS A 4 -30.81 -21.53 -50.11
CA LYS A 4 -31.95 -20.70 -49.79
C LYS A 4 -31.46 -19.65 -48.82
N MET A 5 -31.20 -18.45 -49.37
CA MET A 5 -31.51 -17.22 -48.65
C MET A 5 -32.82 -17.49 -47.91
N ILE A 6 -32.78 -17.45 -46.58
CA ILE A 6 -34.00 -17.25 -45.81
C ILE A 6 -34.40 -15.81 -46.14
N SER A 7 -35.11 -15.65 -47.25
CA SER A 7 -35.91 -14.47 -47.52
C SER A 7 -37.06 -14.51 -46.52
N LEU A 8 -36.80 -14.10 -45.29
CA LEU A 8 -37.87 -13.63 -44.42
C LEU A 8 -38.32 -12.30 -45.04
N GLN A 9 -39.20 -12.39 -46.05
CA GLN A 9 -40.05 -11.29 -46.46
C GLN A 9 -41.03 -11.01 -45.31
N PHE A 10 -40.53 -10.41 -44.23
CA PHE A 10 -41.38 -9.56 -43.43
C PHE A 10 -41.63 -8.30 -44.27
N ASN A 11 -42.89 -8.04 -44.57
CA ASN A 11 -43.27 -6.77 -45.20
C ASN A 11 -42.77 -5.64 -44.28
N MET A 12 -42.03 -4.65 -44.81
CA MET A 12 -41.55 -3.50 -44.03
C MET A 12 -42.67 -2.84 -43.22
N LYS A 13 -43.93 -2.93 -43.69
CA LYS A 13 -45.11 -2.45 -42.94
C LYS A 13 -45.42 -3.25 -41.67
N ASP A 14 -45.18 -4.56 -41.67
CA ASP A 14 -45.44 -5.45 -40.53
C ASP A 14 -44.36 -5.30 -39.45
N LEU A 15 -43.09 -5.15 -39.86
CA LEU A 15 -41.99 -4.80 -38.94
C LEU A 15 -42.20 -3.42 -38.31
N THR A 16 -42.57 -2.41 -39.11
CA THR A 16 -42.88 -1.06 -38.59
C THR A 16 -44.05 -1.07 -37.61
N ARG A 17 -45.04 -1.98 -37.80
CA ARG A 17 -46.17 -2.15 -36.87
C ARG A 17 -45.75 -2.78 -35.55
N ILE A 18 -44.95 -3.85 -35.59
CA ILE A 18 -44.41 -4.54 -34.40
C ILE A 18 -43.50 -3.59 -33.59
N THR A 19 -42.68 -2.80 -34.29
CA THR A 19 -41.82 -1.78 -33.70
C THR A 19 -42.62 -0.70 -32.98
N ARG A 20 -43.75 -0.24 -33.53
CA ARG A 20 -44.65 0.72 -32.87
C ARG A 20 -45.39 0.12 -31.68
N GLU A 21 -45.81 -1.14 -31.77
CA GLU A 21 -46.52 -1.84 -30.68
C GLU A 21 -45.60 -2.11 -29.47
N LYS A 22 -44.30 -2.40 -29.69
CA LYS A 22 -43.33 -2.66 -28.61
C LYS A 22 -42.71 -1.41 -27.98
N ALA A 23 -42.79 -0.26 -28.63
CA ALA A 23 -42.09 0.95 -28.22
C ALA A 23 -42.89 1.89 -27.31
N ASN A 24 -44.05 1.46 -26.78
CA ASN A 24 -44.86 2.24 -25.82
C ASN A 24 -45.07 3.73 -26.22
N GLY A 25 -45.22 4.03 -27.51
CA GLY A 25 -45.50 5.38 -28.00
C GLY A 25 -44.29 6.28 -28.30
N ILE A 26 -43.06 5.74 -28.33
CA ILE A 26 -41.86 6.47 -28.79
C ILE A 26 -41.88 6.61 -30.32
N ASP A 27 -41.77 7.85 -30.84
CA ASP A 27 -41.74 8.13 -32.29
C ASP A 27 -40.31 8.04 -32.82
N PHE A 28 -40.04 7.05 -33.68
CA PHE A 28 -38.73 6.83 -34.27
C PHE A 28 -38.67 7.43 -35.68
N ASN A 29 -38.08 8.62 -35.82
CA ASN A 29 -37.87 9.29 -37.11
C ASN A 29 -36.49 9.01 -37.74
N ASP A 30 -35.63 8.24 -37.07
CA ASP A 30 -34.28 7.92 -37.57
C ASP A 30 -34.26 6.59 -38.33
N SER A 31 -34.04 6.65 -39.66
CA SER A 31 -33.99 5.48 -40.53
C SER A 31 -32.87 4.50 -40.18
N HIS A 32 -31.78 4.96 -39.56
CA HIS A 32 -30.67 4.10 -39.12
C HIS A 32 -31.04 3.28 -37.88
N PHE A 33 -31.71 3.90 -36.91
CA PHE A 33 -32.19 3.17 -35.73
C PHE A 33 -33.23 2.12 -36.10
N VAL A 34 -34.16 2.46 -36.99
CA VAL A 34 -35.18 1.52 -37.47
C VAL A 34 -34.54 0.32 -38.18
N ALA A 35 -33.45 0.54 -38.94
CA ALA A 35 -32.71 -0.55 -39.57
C ALA A 35 -32.02 -1.46 -38.53
N ILE A 36 -31.34 -0.88 -37.54
CA ILE A 36 -30.69 -1.62 -36.44
C ILE A 36 -31.73 -2.44 -35.66
N LEU A 37 -32.85 -1.81 -35.29
CA LEU A 37 -33.90 -2.42 -34.49
C LEU A 37 -34.60 -3.56 -35.25
N ASN A 38 -34.91 -3.36 -36.53
CA ASN A 38 -35.50 -4.40 -37.37
C ASN A 38 -34.57 -5.63 -37.46
N TYR A 39 -33.26 -5.41 -37.59
CA TYR A 39 -32.28 -6.49 -37.65
C TYR A 39 -32.19 -7.25 -36.31
N LEU A 40 -32.15 -6.53 -35.20
CA LEU A 40 -32.07 -7.11 -33.86
C LEU A 40 -33.34 -7.86 -33.45
N ILE A 41 -34.53 -7.39 -33.83
CA ILE A 41 -35.80 -8.09 -33.61
C ILE A 41 -35.83 -9.42 -34.38
N ILE A 42 -35.23 -9.48 -35.58
CA ILE A 42 -35.12 -10.73 -36.36
C ILE A 42 -34.24 -11.75 -35.64
N ILE A 43 -33.13 -11.30 -35.03
CA ILE A 43 -32.15 -12.18 -34.35
C ILE A 43 -32.63 -12.57 -32.94
N LYS A 44 -33.14 -11.62 -32.15
CA LYS A 44 -33.74 -11.83 -30.83
C LYS A 44 -35.10 -11.13 -30.76
N PRO A 45 -36.21 -11.88 -30.88
CA PRO A 45 -37.56 -11.33 -30.82
C PRO A 45 -37.88 -10.61 -29.50
N ASN A 46 -37.19 -10.91 -28.41
CA ASN A 46 -37.45 -10.36 -27.06
C ASN A 46 -36.42 -9.31 -26.61
N VAL A 47 -35.72 -8.66 -27.55
CA VAL A 47 -34.77 -7.58 -27.21
C VAL A 47 -35.47 -6.41 -26.51
N ASP A 48 -34.84 -5.85 -25.47
CA ASP A 48 -35.35 -4.65 -24.78
C ASP A 48 -35.17 -3.42 -25.68
N VAL A 49 -36.26 -3.06 -26.35
CA VAL A 49 -36.31 -1.96 -27.33
C VAL A 49 -36.05 -0.60 -26.65
N CYS A 50 -36.47 -0.42 -25.40
CA CYS A 50 -36.32 0.85 -24.69
C CYS A 50 -34.86 1.06 -24.26
N ALA A 51 -34.23 0.04 -23.71
CA ALA A 51 -32.81 0.08 -23.34
C ALA A 51 -31.93 0.32 -24.59
N LEU A 52 -32.24 -0.36 -25.69
CA LEU A 52 -31.53 -0.20 -26.96
C LEU A 52 -31.69 1.22 -27.54
N PHE A 53 -32.89 1.81 -27.47
CA PHE A 53 -33.13 3.16 -27.97
C PHE A 53 -32.38 4.22 -27.16
N ASN A 54 -32.38 4.11 -25.84
CA ASN A 54 -31.63 5.03 -24.97
C ASN A 54 -30.12 4.96 -25.26
N LEU A 55 -29.59 3.75 -25.47
CA LEU A 55 -28.21 3.55 -25.87
C LEU A 55 -27.93 4.13 -27.26
N TYR A 56 -28.82 3.89 -28.23
CA TYR A 56 -28.69 4.46 -29.56
C TYR A 56 -28.68 5.99 -29.52
N GLN A 57 -29.58 6.64 -28.78
CA GLN A 57 -29.60 8.10 -28.67
C GLN A 57 -28.29 8.65 -28.07
N THR A 58 -27.77 7.98 -27.04
CA THR A 58 -26.47 8.34 -26.41
C THR A 58 -25.31 8.30 -27.41
N ILE A 59 -25.41 7.46 -28.42
CA ILE A 59 -24.34 7.22 -29.39
C ILE A 59 -24.60 7.96 -30.73
N ALA A 60 -25.85 8.18 -31.12
CA ALA A 60 -26.23 8.74 -32.42
C ALA A 60 -25.70 10.17 -32.63
N GLU A 61 -25.61 10.97 -31.57
CA GLU A 61 -24.94 12.28 -31.59
C GLU A 61 -23.45 12.16 -31.95
N LYS A 62 -22.81 11.05 -31.57
CA LYS A 62 -21.40 10.75 -31.86
C LYS A 62 -21.20 10.06 -33.20
N MET A 63 -22.22 9.41 -33.76
CA MET A 63 -22.18 8.80 -35.10
C MET A 63 -22.34 9.82 -36.23
N THR A 64 -23.06 10.93 -36.00
CA THR A 64 -23.36 11.94 -37.03
C THR A 64 -22.20 12.91 -37.29
N HIS A 65 -21.32 13.12 -36.31
CA HIS A 65 -20.10 13.87 -36.50
C HIS A 65 -19.02 13.01 -37.18
N ARG A 66 -18.72 13.32 -38.44
CA ARG A 66 -17.51 12.84 -39.14
C ARG A 66 -16.27 13.33 -38.40
N SER A 67 -15.76 12.55 -37.44
CA SER A 67 -14.41 12.58 -36.87
C SER A 67 -14.26 11.38 -35.94
N THR A 68 -13.56 10.35 -36.44
CA THR A 68 -12.86 9.25 -35.73
C THR A 68 -13.05 9.08 -34.21
N PRO A 69 -13.55 7.92 -33.75
CA PRO A 69 -13.03 7.27 -32.55
C PRO A 69 -11.73 6.52 -32.92
N SER A 70 -10.75 6.58 -32.03
CA SER A 70 -9.56 5.73 -32.04
C SER A 70 -9.95 4.25 -32.23
N ASP A 71 -9.21 3.57 -33.13
CA ASP A 71 -9.12 2.11 -33.32
C ASP A 71 -10.14 1.38 -34.22
N GLY A 72 -10.46 1.95 -35.39
CA GLY A 72 -10.93 1.14 -36.54
C GLY A 72 -11.77 1.92 -37.56
N ILE A 73 -11.22 2.17 -38.75
CA ILE A 73 -12.00 2.78 -39.86
C ILE A 73 -12.91 1.70 -40.47
N VAL A 74 -14.15 2.02 -40.87
CA VAL A 74 -14.99 1.07 -41.65
C VAL A 74 -14.90 1.46 -43.13
N VAL A 75 -14.37 0.57 -43.97
CA VAL A 75 -14.34 0.74 -45.43
C VAL A 75 -15.50 -0.03 -46.04
N VAL A 76 -16.35 0.71 -46.75
CA VAL A 76 -17.58 0.19 -47.33
C VAL A 76 -17.43 0.11 -48.85
N ARG A 77 -17.60 -1.08 -49.43
CA ARG A 77 -17.54 -1.27 -50.89
C ARG A 77 -18.90 -1.76 -51.42
N ASP A 78 -19.28 -1.24 -52.58
CA ASP A 78 -20.52 -1.61 -53.28
C ASP A 78 -20.41 -2.98 -53.99
N ASP A 79 -19.19 -3.48 -54.24
CA ASP A 79 -18.96 -4.72 -55.01
C ASP A 79 -18.11 -5.75 -54.22
N VAL A 80 -18.59 -6.99 -54.16
CA VAL A 80 -17.79 -8.17 -53.73
C VAL A 80 -16.79 -8.47 -54.83
N ILE A 81 -15.50 -8.24 -54.58
CA ILE A 81 -14.44 -8.48 -55.57
C ILE A 81 -13.45 -9.52 -55.01
N GLU A 82 -13.44 -10.70 -55.64
CA GLU A 82 -12.30 -11.62 -55.66
C GLU A 82 -11.10 -10.90 -56.30
N GLY A 83 -9.91 -11.12 -55.75
CA GLY A 83 -8.75 -10.22 -55.83
C GLY A 83 -8.32 -9.73 -57.22
N HIS A 84 -7.65 -8.57 -57.23
CA HIS A 84 -6.45 -8.29 -58.02
C HIS A 84 -5.84 -6.93 -57.65
N ASP A 85 -4.50 -6.92 -57.61
CA ASP A 85 -3.57 -5.80 -57.43
C ASP A 85 -3.86 -4.58 -58.32
N ARG A 86 -3.54 -3.38 -57.79
CA ARG A 86 -3.16 -2.23 -58.62
C ARG A 86 -2.03 -1.41 -57.99
N ASP A 87 -1.05 -1.19 -58.84
CA ASP A 87 0.23 -0.50 -58.68
C ASP A 87 0.20 0.83 -57.90
N TYR A 88 0.96 0.86 -56.79
CA TYR A 88 1.51 2.06 -56.17
C TYR A 88 2.99 1.79 -55.84
N TYR A 89 3.88 2.72 -56.20
CA TYR A 89 5.31 2.60 -55.94
C TYR A 89 5.62 2.91 -54.46
N GLY A 90 5.58 1.87 -53.63
CA GLY A 90 5.98 1.81 -52.22
C GLY A 90 5.84 0.37 -51.72
N GLU A 91 6.68 -0.09 -50.77
CA GLU A 91 6.49 -1.42 -50.18
C GLU A 91 5.22 -1.42 -49.29
N TYR A 92 4.13 -1.95 -49.83
CA TYR A 92 2.86 -2.08 -49.14
C TYR A 92 2.74 -3.47 -48.51
N TYR A 93 2.61 -3.53 -47.19
CA TYR A 93 2.34 -4.78 -46.48
C TYR A 93 0.87 -4.78 -46.05
N GLU A 94 0.09 -5.70 -46.62
CA GLU A 94 -1.30 -5.92 -46.27
C GLU A 94 -1.44 -7.24 -45.50
N HIS A 95 -1.95 -7.15 -44.27
CA HIS A 95 -2.31 -8.33 -43.49
C HIS A 95 -3.82 -8.40 -43.29
N ILE A 96 -4.43 -9.46 -43.84
CA ILE A 96 -5.84 -9.80 -43.60
C ILE A 96 -5.89 -10.79 -42.45
N ILE A 97 -6.47 -10.38 -41.32
CA ILE A 97 -6.65 -11.25 -40.15
C ILE A 97 -8.11 -11.70 -40.11
N ASN A 98 -8.35 -12.97 -40.47
CA ASN A 98 -9.69 -13.55 -40.48
C ASN A 98 -10.08 -14.16 -39.12
N ASP A 99 -9.12 -14.47 -38.25
CA ASP A 99 -9.32 -14.98 -36.88
C ASP A 99 -9.38 -13.84 -35.86
N ASN A 100 -10.31 -12.91 -36.05
CA ASN A 100 -10.62 -11.86 -35.09
C ASN A 100 -11.93 -12.21 -34.36
N LEU A 101 -11.91 -12.20 -33.02
CA LEU A 101 -13.06 -12.51 -32.17
C LEU A 101 -14.31 -11.68 -32.51
N PHE A 102 -14.13 -10.40 -32.82
CA PHE A 102 -15.22 -9.52 -33.22
C PHE A 102 -15.78 -9.89 -34.60
N ILE A 103 -14.92 -10.29 -35.55
CA ILE A 103 -15.38 -10.80 -36.85
C ILE A 103 -16.15 -12.11 -36.68
N ASN A 104 -15.66 -13.00 -35.83
CA ASN A 104 -16.35 -14.26 -35.53
C ASN A 104 -17.70 -13.99 -34.87
N PHE A 105 -17.78 -13.03 -33.94
CA PHE A 105 -19.05 -12.57 -33.38
C PHE A 105 -20.01 -12.02 -34.44
N LEU A 106 -19.56 -11.17 -35.36
CA LEU A 106 -20.39 -10.64 -36.45
C LEU A 106 -20.87 -11.75 -37.39
N LYS A 107 -20.04 -12.75 -37.68
CA LYS A 107 -20.39 -13.91 -38.51
C LYS A 107 -21.33 -14.89 -37.80
N ASP A 108 -21.11 -15.13 -36.51
CA ASP A 108 -21.81 -16.16 -35.76
C ASP A 108 -23.14 -15.66 -35.19
N VAL A 109 -23.18 -14.42 -34.72
CA VAL A 109 -24.35 -13.82 -34.09
C VAL A 109 -25.18 -13.04 -35.09
N PHE A 110 -24.54 -12.14 -35.84
CA PHE A 110 -25.24 -11.32 -36.84
C PHE A 110 -25.34 -11.99 -38.21
N LYS A 111 -24.69 -13.14 -38.44
CA LYS A 111 -24.70 -13.85 -39.73
C LYS A 111 -24.20 -13.01 -40.92
N ILE A 112 -23.39 -11.98 -40.66
CA ILE A 112 -22.82 -11.12 -41.69
C ILE A 112 -21.60 -11.84 -42.30
N GLN A 113 -21.74 -12.25 -43.56
CA GLN A 113 -20.65 -12.86 -44.32
C GLN A 113 -19.78 -11.77 -44.98
N ASN A 114 -18.55 -12.12 -45.39
CA ASN A 114 -17.61 -11.22 -46.08
C ASN A 114 -17.17 -9.99 -45.26
N VAL A 115 -16.99 -10.16 -43.94
CA VAL A 115 -16.35 -9.17 -43.07
C VAL A 115 -14.90 -9.55 -42.83
N HIS A 116 -14.00 -8.57 -43.02
CA HIS A 116 -12.55 -8.74 -42.87
C HIS A 116 -11.96 -7.60 -42.04
N TYR A 117 -10.89 -7.89 -41.29
CA TYR A 117 -10.06 -6.88 -40.63
C TYR A 117 -8.75 -6.80 -41.39
N ARG A 118 -8.43 -5.60 -41.87
CA ARG A 118 -7.23 -5.31 -42.65
C ARG A 118 -6.35 -4.35 -41.87
N MET A 119 -5.08 -4.71 -41.75
CA MET A 119 -4.02 -3.83 -41.30
C MET A 119 -3.17 -3.44 -42.50
N THR A 120 -2.86 -2.15 -42.61
CA THR A 120 -2.05 -1.59 -43.70
C THR A 120 -0.94 -0.73 -43.10
N ALA A 121 0.29 -0.93 -43.58
CA ALA A 121 1.45 -0.12 -43.22
C ALA A 121 1.93 0.66 -44.44
N ASP A 122 2.04 1.98 -44.32
CA ASP A 122 2.48 2.87 -45.39
C ASP A 122 3.85 3.49 -45.05
N TYR A 123 4.81 3.41 -45.98
CA TYR A 123 6.16 3.99 -45.83
C TYR A 123 6.32 5.15 -46.81
N SER A 124 6.32 6.40 -46.31
CA SER A 124 6.55 7.60 -47.14
C SER A 124 7.92 8.22 -46.88
N TYR A 125 8.69 8.52 -47.94
CA TYR A 125 9.94 9.28 -47.89
C TYR A 125 9.68 10.78 -48.10
N GLU A 126 10.13 11.65 -47.20
CA GLU A 126 10.17 13.10 -47.43
C GLU A 126 11.61 13.58 -47.75
N ILE A 127 11.77 14.28 -48.88
CA ILE A 127 13.01 15.01 -49.22
C ILE A 127 12.72 16.50 -48.99
N GLY A 128 13.33 17.11 -47.96
CA GLY A 128 13.23 18.54 -47.70
C GLY A 128 14.08 19.40 -48.65
N PRO A 129 13.66 20.64 -49.00
CA PRO A 129 14.41 21.48 -49.92
C PRO A 129 15.48 22.33 -49.20
N GLY A 130 16.75 22.08 -49.53
CA GLY A 130 17.78 23.11 -49.63
C GLY A 130 18.81 23.24 -48.49
N HIS A 131 20.00 22.66 -48.66
CA HIS A 131 21.26 23.39 -48.88
C HIS A 131 22.46 22.44 -49.08
N LEU A 132 23.44 22.94 -49.82
CA LEU A 132 24.63 22.27 -50.35
C LEU A 132 25.64 21.84 -49.27
N GLY A 133 26.31 20.69 -49.51
CA GLY A 133 27.59 20.35 -48.89
C GLY A 133 27.85 18.85 -48.86
N TYR A 134 28.89 18.39 -49.57
CA TYR A 134 29.41 17.02 -49.50
C TYR A 134 29.83 16.67 -48.06
N GLN A 135 29.32 15.56 -47.48
CA GLN A 135 30.11 14.62 -46.68
C GLN A 135 29.37 13.31 -46.41
N ALA A 136 30.14 12.24 -46.22
CA ALA A 136 29.72 10.84 -46.13
C ALA A 136 28.93 10.48 -44.86
N MET A 137 28.07 9.47 -44.99
CA MET A 137 27.39 8.62 -43.97
C MET A 137 27.38 9.08 -42.50
N ASN A 138 26.20 9.45 -41.97
CA ASN A 138 25.51 8.84 -40.80
C ASN A 138 24.25 9.63 -40.30
N GLU A 139 23.31 8.90 -39.69
CA GLU A 139 22.41 9.24 -38.56
C GLU A 139 21.11 10.09 -38.61
N ASP A 140 20.63 10.69 -39.72
CA ASP A 140 19.35 11.45 -39.66
C ASP A 140 18.32 11.11 -40.78
N HIS A 141 17.66 9.95 -40.68
CA HIS A 141 16.43 9.67 -41.45
C HIS A 141 15.29 9.32 -40.50
N TYR A 142 14.30 10.21 -40.38
CA TYR A 142 13.05 9.94 -39.67
C TYR A 142 12.13 9.11 -40.57
N TYR A 143 11.83 7.87 -40.19
CA TYR A 143 10.78 7.07 -40.80
C TYR A 143 9.47 7.36 -40.06
N THR A 144 8.48 7.93 -40.74
CA THR A 144 7.11 8.04 -40.23
C THR A 144 6.34 6.81 -40.69
N GLN A 145 6.09 5.87 -39.78
CA GLN A 145 5.34 4.65 -40.05
C GLN A 145 3.88 4.89 -39.66
N TYR A 146 2.97 4.92 -40.64
CA TYR A 146 1.53 5.05 -40.38
C TYR A 146 0.86 3.69 -40.51
N TYR A 147 0.37 3.16 -39.38
CA TYR A 147 -0.52 2.00 -39.38
C TYR A 147 -1.97 2.47 -39.49
N LYS A 148 -2.70 1.92 -40.45
CA LYS A 148 -4.15 2.11 -40.55
C LYS A 148 -4.85 0.76 -40.50
N ASP A 149 -5.72 0.65 -39.50
CA ASP A 149 -6.55 -0.52 -39.25
C ASP A 149 -7.99 -0.22 -39.67
N TYR A 150 -8.60 -1.15 -40.41
CA TYR A 150 -9.98 -1.00 -40.82
C TYR A 150 -10.72 -2.34 -40.95
N TYR A 151 -12.03 -2.26 -40.69
CA TYR A 151 -12.98 -3.33 -40.94
C TYR A 151 -13.63 -3.10 -42.32
N GLU A 152 -13.58 -4.11 -43.17
CA GLU A 152 -14.23 -4.12 -44.48
C GLU A 152 -15.47 -5.00 -44.43
N ALA A 153 -16.60 -4.49 -44.94
CA ALA A 153 -17.87 -5.20 -44.95
C ALA A 153 -18.82 -4.72 -46.07
N PRO A 154 -19.87 -5.50 -46.41
CA PRO A 154 -20.88 -5.09 -47.38
C PRO A 154 -21.64 -3.83 -46.93
N LYS A 155 -21.97 -2.97 -47.88
CA LYS A 155 -22.55 -1.63 -47.63
C LYS A 155 -23.89 -1.63 -46.93
N GLU A 156 -24.72 -2.65 -47.15
CA GLU A 156 -25.99 -2.77 -46.46
C GLU A 156 -25.85 -2.93 -44.92
N PHE A 157 -24.66 -3.25 -44.41
CA PHE A 157 -24.40 -3.44 -42.98
C PHE A 157 -23.61 -2.29 -42.32
N ASP A 158 -23.25 -1.23 -43.05
CA ASP A 158 -22.41 -0.12 -42.53
C ASP A 158 -22.97 0.46 -41.21
N THR A 159 -24.26 0.76 -41.18
CA THR A 159 -24.93 1.31 -39.99
C THR A 159 -24.84 0.37 -38.78
N ILE A 160 -25.06 -0.93 -38.99
CA ILE A 160 -25.04 -1.94 -37.92
C ILE A 160 -23.61 -2.17 -37.43
N LEU A 161 -22.63 -2.18 -38.33
CA LEU A 161 -21.22 -2.36 -37.98
C LEU A 161 -20.66 -1.19 -37.19
N ARG A 162 -20.98 0.05 -37.59
CA ARG A 162 -20.61 1.25 -36.82
C ARG A 162 -21.23 1.22 -35.43
N PHE A 163 -22.50 0.81 -35.33
CA PHE A 163 -23.15 0.60 -34.04
C PHE A 163 -22.45 -0.48 -33.21
N CYS A 164 -22.11 -1.62 -33.80
CA CYS A 164 -21.45 -2.70 -33.08
C CYS A 164 -20.03 -2.36 -32.62
N LEU A 165 -19.26 -1.66 -33.44
CA LEU A 165 -17.93 -1.16 -33.08
C LEU A 165 -18.00 -0.15 -31.94
N TYR A 166 -19.00 0.74 -31.97
CA TYR A 166 -19.17 1.75 -30.95
C TYR A 166 -19.65 1.17 -29.62
N VAL A 167 -20.57 0.20 -29.65
CA VAL A 167 -21.13 -0.43 -28.45
C VAL A 167 -20.17 -1.47 -27.85
N GLY A 168 -19.41 -2.17 -28.69
CA GLY A 168 -18.51 -3.26 -28.30
C GLY A 168 -19.23 -4.61 -28.12
N GLU A 169 -18.49 -5.71 -28.35
CA GLU A 169 -19.03 -7.09 -28.35
C GLU A 169 -19.76 -7.48 -27.07
N GLN A 170 -19.16 -7.20 -25.90
CA GLN A 170 -19.66 -7.70 -24.62
C GLN A 170 -20.94 -6.98 -24.16
N ASN A 171 -21.02 -5.66 -24.36
CA ASN A 171 -22.25 -4.90 -24.12
C ASN A 171 -23.38 -5.42 -25.01
N LEU A 172 -23.07 -5.72 -26.28
CA LEU A 172 -24.03 -6.33 -27.19
C LEU A 172 -24.45 -7.73 -26.74
N ARG A 173 -23.54 -8.56 -26.21
CA ARG A 173 -23.88 -9.88 -25.68
C ARG A 173 -24.76 -9.81 -24.44
N GLU A 174 -24.50 -8.86 -23.54
CA GLU A 174 -25.34 -8.63 -22.35
C GLU A 174 -26.75 -8.18 -22.75
N LEU A 175 -26.86 -7.14 -23.59
CA LEU A 175 -28.13 -6.62 -24.11
C LEU A 175 -28.91 -7.67 -24.94
N MET A 176 -28.19 -8.49 -25.72
CA MET A 176 -28.82 -9.46 -26.60
C MET A 176 -28.96 -10.85 -25.99
N PHE A 177 -28.30 -11.25 -24.92
CA PHE A 177 -28.37 -12.66 -24.47
C PHE A 177 -28.50 -12.84 -22.96
N ASP A 178 -28.57 -11.76 -22.17
CA ASP A 178 -28.62 -11.82 -20.70
C ASP A 178 -27.47 -12.67 -20.10
N GLU A 179 -26.34 -12.75 -20.82
CA GLU A 179 -25.16 -13.50 -20.40
C GLU A 179 -24.38 -12.68 -19.34
N PRO A 180 -24.17 -13.22 -18.12
CA PRO A 180 -23.46 -12.51 -17.06
C PRO A 180 -21.96 -12.40 -17.39
N MET A 181 -21.39 -11.23 -17.10
CA MET A 181 -20.01 -10.87 -17.43
C MET A 181 -18.98 -11.71 -16.64
N ASN A 182 -18.62 -12.88 -17.16
CA ASN A 182 -17.51 -13.67 -16.66
C ASN A 182 -16.23 -13.29 -17.42
N THR A 183 -15.24 -12.82 -16.67
CA THR A 183 -13.87 -12.47 -17.11
C THR A 183 -13.76 -11.34 -18.13
N ILE A 184 -13.26 -10.21 -17.66
CA ILE A 184 -12.94 -9.02 -18.44
C ILE A 184 -11.62 -9.24 -19.18
N ASP A 185 -11.64 -9.15 -20.51
CA ASP A 185 -10.46 -9.13 -21.39
C ASP A 185 -10.38 -7.76 -22.08
N TYR A 186 -9.69 -6.79 -21.48
CA TYR A 186 -9.39 -5.51 -22.13
C TYR A 186 -8.06 -5.66 -22.86
N LYS A 187 -8.06 -5.70 -24.19
CA LYS A 187 -6.82 -5.84 -24.97
C LYS A 187 -5.84 -4.66 -24.86
N ASN A 188 -6.18 -3.57 -24.16
CA ASN A 188 -5.26 -2.47 -23.84
C ASN A 188 -5.13 -2.16 -22.33
N VAL A 189 -5.83 -2.89 -21.45
CA VAL A 189 -5.69 -2.79 -20.00
C VAL A 189 -5.54 -4.23 -19.49
N GLY A 190 -4.29 -4.66 -19.28
CA GLY A 190 -3.99 -6.05 -18.95
C GLY A 190 -4.88 -6.61 -17.85
N ARG A 191 -5.12 -7.93 -17.88
CA ARG A 191 -5.92 -8.69 -16.90
C ARG A 191 -5.51 -8.48 -15.42
N SER A 192 -4.44 -7.75 -15.14
CA SER A 192 -3.82 -7.40 -13.84
C SER A 192 -4.11 -5.98 -13.31
N SER A 193 -4.75 -5.09 -14.07
CA SER A 193 -4.81 -3.66 -13.74
C SER A 193 -5.77 -3.25 -12.61
N ILE A 194 -6.86 -3.99 -12.39
CA ILE A 194 -7.80 -3.78 -11.26
C ILE A 194 -8.13 -5.13 -10.65
N ARG A 195 -8.05 -5.24 -9.32
CA ARG A 195 -8.34 -6.48 -8.58
C ARG A 195 -9.13 -6.21 -7.30
N HIS A 196 -9.78 -7.24 -6.76
CA HIS A 196 -10.47 -7.15 -5.48
C HIS A 196 -9.48 -7.12 -4.32
N LEU A 197 -9.75 -6.26 -3.33
CA LEU A 197 -8.97 -6.22 -2.11
C LEU A 197 -9.12 -7.53 -1.32
N GLY A 198 -8.00 -8.15 -0.97
CA GLY A 198 -7.96 -9.39 -0.19
C GLY A 198 -8.21 -10.67 -0.99
N LYS A 199 -8.27 -10.63 -2.34
CA LYS A 199 -8.33 -11.85 -3.17
C LYS A 199 -7.00 -12.15 -3.84
N ASP A 200 -6.49 -13.36 -3.60
CA ASP A 200 -5.15 -13.81 -3.98
C ASP A 200 -4.98 -14.04 -5.50
N ARG A 201 -3.82 -13.64 -6.04
CA ARG A 201 -3.35 -13.93 -7.41
C ARG A 201 -1.85 -14.28 -7.49
N GLY A 202 -1.17 -14.49 -6.35
CA GLY A 202 0.27 -14.77 -6.28
C GLY A 202 1.07 -13.65 -5.59
N GLU A 203 2.08 -14.04 -4.81
CA GLU A 203 2.76 -13.19 -3.81
C GLU A 203 3.60 -12.04 -4.41
N ASN A 204 3.95 -12.09 -5.69
CA ASN A 204 4.93 -11.19 -6.29
C ASN A 204 4.36 -9.83 -6.80
N GLU A 205 3.04 -9.60 -6.71
CA GLU A 205 2.39 -8.35 -7.19
C GLU A 205 1.64 -7.55 -6.09
N VAL A 206 1.81 -7.96 -4.83
CA VAL A 206 1.00 -7.48 -3.69
C VAL A 206 1.75 -6.41 -2.90
N GLY A 207 1.11 -5.26 -2.69
CA GLY A 207 1.67 -4.19 -1.86
C GLY A 207 1.57 -4.47 -0.35
N ASN A 208 2.29 -3.70 0.46
CA ASN A 208 2.43 -4.00 1.90
C ASN A 208 1.12 -3.94 2.68
N LYS A 209 0.22 -3.00 2.38
CA LYS A 209 -1.08 -2.92 3.07
C LYS A 209 -2.01 -4.03 2.63
N GLU A 210 -1.96 -4.39 1.35
CA GLU A 210 -2.77 -5.48 0.78
C GLU A 210 -2.45 -6.85 1.38
N LYS A 211 -1.18 -7.12 1.73
CA LYS A 211 -0.80 -8.34 2.48
C LYS A 211 -1.63 -8.52 3.75
N GLY A 212 -1.94 -7.42 4.44
CA GLY A 212 -2.78 -7.46 5.62
C GLY A 212 -4.23 -7.86 5.30
N PHE A 213 -4.79 -7.40 4.19
CA PHE A 213 -6.13 -7.80 3.77
C PHE A 213 -6.22 -9.26 3.31
N LEU A 214 -5.16 -9.80 2.72
CA LEU A 214 -5.08 -11.24 2.43
C LEU A 214 -5.14 -12.07 3.71
N LEU A 215 -4.44 -11.63 4.77
CA LEU A 215 -4.51 -12.25 6.09
C LEU A 215 -5.93 -12.18 6.67
N LEU A 216 -6.59 -11.03 6.58
CA LEU A 216 -7.97 -10.86 7.06
C LEU A 216 -8.95 -11.77 6.31
N GLU A 217 -8.81 -11.90 4.98
CA GLU A 217 -9.63 -12.81 4.17
C GLU A 217 -9.39 -14.28 4.56
N ARG A 218 -8.13 -14.73 4.64
CA ARG A 218 -7.79 -16.12 5.03
C ARG A 218 -8.31 -16.49 6.42
N THR A 219 -8.33 -15.54 7.35
CA THR A 219 -8.80 -15.73 8.73
C THR A 219 -10.31 -15.52 8.89
N GLY A 220 -11.02 -15.12 7.82
CA GLY A 220 -12.46 -14.86 7.83
C GLY A 220 -12.85 -13.67 8.71
N LEU A 221 -11.95 -12.69 8.86
CA LEU A 221 -12.18 -11.49 9.65
C LEU A 221 -12.80 -10.38 8.77
N PRO A 222 -13.82 -9.65 9.27
CA PRO A 222 -14.53 -8.67 8.47
C PRO A 222 -13.65 -7.44 8.19
N TYR A 223 -13.56 -7.03 6.93
CA TYR A 223 -12.92 -5.78 6.50
C TYR A 223 -13.80 -5.07 5.47
N PRO A 224 -13.68 -3.73 5.31
CA PRO A 224 -14.47 -3.01 4.32
C PRO A 224 -14.09 -3.43 2.89
N ALA A 225 -15.09 -3.64 2.03
CA ALA A 225 -14.88 -4.03 0.64
C ALA A 225 -14.08 -2.98 -0.14
N GLY A 226 -13.31 -3.42 -1.13
CA GLY A 226 -12.50 -2.52 -1.95
C GLY A 226 -11.85 -3.19 -3.15
N ILE A 227 -11.09 -2.41 -3.89
CA ILE A 227 -10.29 -2.80 -5.04
C ILE A 227 -8.86 -2.26 -4.93
N VAL A 228 -7.95 -2.84 -5.72
CA VAL A 228 -6.58 -2.36 -5.88
C VAL A 228 -6.34 -2.07 -7.36
N LEU A 229 -5.83 -0.88 -7.64
CA LEU A 229 -5.39 -0.43 -8.95
C LEU A 229 -3.88 -0.68 -9.09
N SER A 230 -3.45 -1.25 -10.22
CA SER A 230 -2.03 -1.42 -10.52
C SER A 230 -1.37 -0.08 -10.81
N THR A 231 -0.04 -0.04 -10.72
CA THR A 231 0.74 1.18 -10.97
C THR A 231 0.60 1.66 -12.41
N GLU A 232 0.62 0.73 -13.37
CA GLU A 232 0.43 1.02 -14.78
C GLU A 232 -0.93 1.67 -15.01
N PHE A 233 -1.98 1.12 -14.39
CA PHE A 233 -3.34 1.63 -14.56
C PHE A 233 -3.50 3.04 -13.97
N VAL A 234 -2.94 3.29 -12.79
CA VAL A 234 -2.92 4.63 -12.17
C VAL A 234 -2.17 5.63 -13.07
N ASN A 235 -1.06 5.21 -13.66
CA ASN A 235 -0.29 6.06 -14.58
C ASN A 235 -1.08 6.36 -15.86
N SER A 236 -1.73 5.35 -16.45
CA SER A 236 -2.60 5.52 -17.62
C SER A 236 -3.73 6.52 -17.36
N ILE A 237 -4.42 6.42 -16.22
CA ILE A 237 -5.48 7.37 -15.83
C ILE A 237 -4.99 8.83 -15.86
N ILE A 238 -3.73 9.05 -15.48
CA ILE A 238 -3.21 10.41 -15.31
C ILE A 238 -2.55 10.93 -16.59
N SER A 239 -1.98 10.05 -17.43
CA SER A 239 -1.38 10.43 -18.71
C SER A 239 -2.40 10.56 -19.85
N ASP A 240 -3.44 9.73 -19.84
CA ASP A 240 -4.46 9.66 -20.90
C ASP A 240 -5.72 10.43 -20.48
N THR A 241 -5.65 11.76 -20.62
CA THR A 241 -6.74 12.66 -20.23
C THR A 241 -7.96 12.53 -21.13
N ASP A 242 -7.78 12.08 -22.37
CA ASP A 242 -8.85 11.99 -23.36
C ASP A 242 -9.83 10.85 -23.03
N ASN A 243 -9.35 9.78 -22.39
CA ASN A 243 -10.17 8.64 -21.94
C ASN A 243 -10.49 8.65 -20.43
N LEU A 244 -10.26 9.76 -19.74
CA LEU A 244 -10.47 9.85 -18.29
C LEU A 244 -11.86 9.39 -17.83
N LEU A 245 -12.90 9.78 -18.55
CA LEU A 245 -14.29 9.39 -18.23
C LEU A 245 -14.48 7.87 -18.29
N PHE A 246 -13.87 7.22 -19.28
CA PHE A 246 -13.90 5.76 -19.42
C PHE A 246 -13.24 5.05 -18.24
N TYR A 247 -12.05 5.53 -17.80
CA TYR A 247 -11.39 4.94 -16.64
C TYR A 247 -12.20 5.11 -15.35
N MET A 248 -12.75 6.30 -15.11
CA MET A 248 -13.56 6.57 -13.92
C MET A 248 -14.85 5.74 -13.89
N GLU A 249 -15.57 5.67 -15.02
CA GLU A 249 -16.75 4.81 -15.13
C GLU A 249 -16.42 3.34 -14.90
N THR A 250 -15.27 2.87 -15.39
CA THR A 250 -14.81 1.50 -15.17
C THR A 250 -14.61 1.21 -13.68
N ILE A 251 -13.91 2.11 -12.96
CA ILE A 251 -13.73 1.99 -11.52
C ILE A 251 -15.08 1.97 -10.79
N PHE A 252 -15.99 2.89 -11.11
CA PHE A 252 -17.29 2.98 -10.44
C PHE A 252 -18.19 1.76 -10.71
N LYS A 253 -18.19 1.23 -11.93
CA LYS A 253 -18.92 0.00 -12.26
C LYS A 253 -18.40 -1.20 -11.45
N ILE A 254 -17.08 -1.32 -11.28
CA ILE A 254 -16.49 -2.41 -10.49
C ILE A 254 -16.82 -2.25 -9.00
N LEU A 255 -16.71 -1.03 -8.45
CA LEU A 255 -17.09 -0.74 -7.06
C LEU A 255 -18.58 -1.09 -6.82
N SER A 256 -19.46 -0.71 -7.75
CA SER A 256 -20.90 -1.04 -7.67
C SER A 256 -21.15 -2.55 -7.65
N ARG A 257 -20.40 -3.33 -8.44
CA ARG A 257 -20.51 -4.81 -8.48
C ARG A 257 -20.08 -5.49 -7.18
N ILE A 258 -19.20 -4.86 -6.39
CA ILE A 258 -18.84 -5.36 -5.05
C ILE A 258 -19.72 -4.80 -3.94
N GLY A 259 -20.86 -4.21 -4.30
CA GLY A 259 -21.85 -3.70 -3.36
C GLY A 259 -21.51 -2.33 -2.78
N ILE A 260 -20.58 -1.59 -3.39
CA ILE A 260 -20.27 -0.22 -2.97
C ILE A 260 -21.07 0.76 -3.83
N ASN A 261 -22.04 1.44 -3.21
CA ASN A 261 -22.78 2.49 -3.88
C ASN A 261 -22.02 3.81 -3.80
N VAL A 262 -21.20 4.06 -4.82
CA VAL A 262 -20.31 5.23 -4.89
C VAL A 262 -21.04 6.59 -4.82
N ASP A 263 -22.36 6.64 -5.04
CA ASP A 263 -23.16 7.88 -4.91
C ASP A 263 -23.36 8.29 -3.45
N ASP A 264 -23.66 7.31 -2.62
CA ASP A 264 -24.11 7.52 -1.24
C ASP A 264 -23.00 7.18 -0.24
N GLU A 265 -22.03 6.37 -0.65
CA GLU A 265 -20.97 5.87 0.20
C GLU A 265 -19.65 6.59 -0.04
N LYS A 266 -18.96 6.86 1.08
CA LYS A 266 -17.64 7.46 1.11
C LYS A 266 -16.57 6.42 0.75
N LEU A 267 -15.57 6.83 -0.02
CA LEU A 267 -14.39 6.01 -0.33
C LEU A 267 -13.15 6.50 0.42
N ALA A 268 -12.24 5.57 0.71
CA ALA A 268 -10.88 5.83 1.15
C ALA A 268 -9.89 5.41 0.06
N VAL A 269 -8.91 6.26 -0.23
CA VAL A 269 -7.86 6.02 -1.24
C VAL A 269 -6.52 5.98 -0.54
N ARG A 270 -5.80 4.86 -0.66
CA ARG A 270 -4.61 4.57 0.14
C ARG A 270 -3.46 4.11 -0.75
N SER A 271 -2.26 4.63 -0.52
CA SER A 271 -1.05 4.08 -1.16
C SER A 271 -0.80 2.65 -0.70
N ASN A 272 -0.27 1.81 -1.59
CA ASN A 272 0.05 0.42 -1.30
C ASN A 272 1.38 -0.01 -1.95
N PRO A 273 2.50 0.68 -1.65
CA PRO A 273 3.81 0.30 -2.19
C PRO A 273 4.27 -1.05 -1.63
N ARG A 274 5.19 -1.72 -2.34
CA ARG A 274 5.84 -2.95 -1.86
C ARG A 274 6.83 -2.72 -0.71
N THR A 275 7.35 -1.50 -0.56
CA THR A 275 8.22 -1.08 0.55
C THR A 275 7.62 0.15 1.23
N SER A 276 7.51 0.14 2.56
CA SER A 276 6.89 1.23 3.32
C SER A 276 7.88 2.33 3.69
N PHE A 277 7.45 3.59 3.65
CA PHE A 277 8.11 4.74 4.30
C PHE A 277 7.28 5.22 5.51
N PRO A 278 7.59 4.78 6.75
CA PRO A 278 6.72 5.05 7.90
C PRO A 278 6.65 6.54 8.31
N GLY A 279 5.45 7.11 8.26
CA GLY A 279 5.04 8.41 8.83
C GLY A 279 5.73 9.67 8.32
N LYS A 280 6.01 9.68 7.02
CA LYS A 280 6.34 10.87 6.25
C LYS A 280 5.18 11.23 5.31
N PHE A 281 4.04 11.69 5.86
CA PHE A 281 2.88 12.32 5.15
C PHE A 281 1.68 11.43 4.70
N SER A 282 0.55 12.12 4.52
CA SER A 282 -0.83 11.64 4.35
C SER A 282 -1.05 10.93 3.01
N THR A 283 -0.67 9.66 2.97
CA THR A 283 -0.86 8.73 1.86
C THR A 283 -2.25 8.08 1.83
N GLU A 284 -3.18 8.64 2.62
CA GLU A 284 -4.54 8.18 2.77
C GLU A 284 -5.48 9.38 2.72
N ILE A 285 -6.32 9.41 1.70
CA ILE A 285 -7.39 10.39 1.58
C ILE A 285 -8.68 9.68 1.91
N ASN A 286 -9.25 10.05 3.05
CA ASN A 286 -10.50 9.52 3.53
C ASN A 286 -11.66 10.41 3.07
N MET A 287 -12.79 9.77 2.73
CA MET A 287 -14.10 10.40 2.53
C MET A 287 -14.27 11.13 1.19
N ILE A 288 -14.31 10.38 0.10
CA ILE A 288 -14.64 10.88 -1.25
C ILE A 288 -16.08 10.50 -1.61
N ASN A 289 -16.90 11.46 -2.07
CA ASN A 289 -18.21 11.24 -2.70
C ASN A 289 -18.11 11.36 -4.25
N ARG A 290 -19.02 10.71 -4.98
CA ARG A 290 -18.95 10.22 -6.39
C ARG A 290 -18.18 10.95 -7.50
N ALA A 291 -17.94 12.27 -7.53
CA ALA A 291 -17.51 12.94 -8.79
C ALA A 291 -16.29 13.88 -8.71
N ASP A 292 -16.14 14.70 -7.67
CA ASP A 292 -15.28 15.88 -7.87
C ASP A 292 -13.80 15.64 -7.55
N ASN A 293 -13.44 14.53 -6.87
CA ASN A 293 -12.07 14.37 -6.35
C ASN A 293 -11.47 12.95 -6.33
N LEU A 294 -12.06 11.88 -6.90
CA LEU A 294 -11.35 10.58 -6.96
C LEU A 294 -10.05 10.70 -7.77
N LEU A 295 -10.10 11.32 -8.95
CA LEU A 295 -8.89 11.62 -9.73
C LEU A 295 -7.92 12.50 -8.94
N GLY A 296 -8.43 13.52 -8.24
CA GLY A 296 -7.62 14.37 -7.37
C GLY A 296 -6.91 13.58 -6.28
N ALA A 297 -7.62 12.63 -5.65
CA ALA A 297 -7.06 11.77 -4.64
C ALA A 297 -6.02 10.79 -5.20
N LEU A 298 -6.29 10.17 -6.36
CA LEU A 298 -5.32 9.33 -7.06
C LEU A 298 -4.05 10.12 -7.39
N ARG A 299 -4.19 11.35 -7.88
CA ARG A 299 -3.06 12.26 -8.17
C ARG A 299 -2.29 12.61 -6.91
N VAL A 300 -2.95 13.06 -5.84
CA VAL A 300 -2.28 13.43 -4.58
C VAL A 300 -1.52 12.25 -3.97
N VAL A 301 -2.15 11.07 -3.93
CA VAL A 301 -1.50 9.85 -3.40
C VAL A 301 -0.29 9.46 -4.24
N ARG A 302 -0.42 9.50 -5.56
CA ARG A 302 0.68 9.22 -6.49
C ARG A 302 1.82 10.23 -6.37
N ASP A 303 1.51 11.52 -6.44
CA ASP A 303 2.50 12.59 -6.47
C ASP A 303 3.26 12.67 -5.13
N SER A 304 2.57 12.37 -4.02
CA SER A 304 3.20 12.23 -2.70
C SER A 304 4.24 11.10 -2.68
N TRP A 305 4.07 10.03 -3.46
CA TRP A 305 5.04 8.93 -3.54
C TRP A 305 6.26 9.32 -4.38
N TYR A 306 6.06 9.86 -5.58
CA TYR A 306 7.16 10.21 -6.47
C TYR A 306 8.00 11.39 -5.95
N SER A 307 7.40 12.38 -5.30
CA SER A 307 8.15 13.46 -4.66
C SER A 307 9.10 12.97 -3.56
N GLN A 308 8.75 11.90 -2.84
CA GLN A 308 9.61 11.30 -1.81
C GLN A 308 10.74 10.47 -2.41
N LYS A 309 10.45 9.72 -3.49
CA LYS A 309 11.45 8.99 -4.25
C LYS A 309 12.60 9.90 -4.66
N ASP A 310 12.30 11.08 -5.20
CA ASP A 310 13.29 12.01 -5.72
C ASP A 310 14.14 12.65 -4.60
N ALA A 311 13.60 12.76 -3.38
CA ALA A 311 14.29 13.35 -2.23
C ALA A 311 15.24 12.37 -1.51
N GLU A 312 14.92 11.07 -1.45
CA GLU A 312 15.57 10.13 -0.52
C GLU A 312 16.62 9.20 -1.13
N ASN A 313 16.94 9.32 -2.42
CA ASN A 313 17.92 8.50 -3.15
C ASN A 313 17.78 6.99 -2.85
N PRO A 314 16.89 6.27 -3.58
CA PRO A 314 16.46 4.89 -3.29
C PRO A 314 17.58 3.88 -3.03
N LYS A 315 18.78 4.11 -3.59
CA LYS A 315 19.98 3.30 -3.39
C LYS A 315 20.46 3.25 -1.94
N ILE A 316 20.20 4.28 -1.13
CA ILE A 316 20.62 4.37 0.27
C ILE A 316 19.74 3.47 1.17
N HIS A 317 18.52 3.16 0.74
CA HIS A 317 17.54 2.40 1.53
C HIS A 317 17.38 0.94 1.08
N GLY A 318 18.25 0.46 0.17
CA GLY A 318 18.20 -0.94 -0.29
C GLY A 318 16.94 -1.31 -1.06
N ILE A 319 16.26 -0.32 -1.66
CA ILE A 319 15.07 -0.53 -2.48
C ILE A 319 15.56 -0.88 -3.89
N GLY A 320 15.19 -2.06 -4.39
CA GLY A 320 15.47 -2.48 -5.77
C GLY A 320 14.73 -1.65 -6.81
N ASP A 321 14.97 -1.91 -8.10
CA ASP A 321 14.36 -1.17 -9.21
C ASP A 321 12.85 -1.45 -9.42
N ASP A 322 12.18 -2.16 -8.51
CA ASP A 322 10.73 -2.39 -8.53
C ASP A 322 10.00 -1.20 -7.90
N TYR A 323 9.62 -0.23 -8.73
CA TYR A 323 9.03 1.06 -8.37
C TYR A 323 7.49 1.07 -8.30
N ASP A 324 6.87 -0.10 -8.13
CA ASP A 324 5.42 -0.24 -8.14
C ASP A 324 4.77 0.43 -6.92
N MET A 325 3.81 1.32 -7.19
CA MET A 325 2.89 1.88 -6.21
C MET A 325 1.43 1.59 -6.62
N PRO A 326 0.90 0.40 -6.30
CA PRO A 326 -0.53 0.15 -6.36
C PRO A 326 -1.30 1.11 -5.46
N ILE A 327 -2.57 1.35 -5.78
CA ILE A 327 -3.49 2.16 -4.95
C ILE A 327 -4.69 1.32 -4.55
N ILE A 328 -5.01 1.32 -3.25
CA ILE A 328 -6.23 0.72 -2.72
C ILE A 328 -7.35 1.76 -2.76
N ILE A 329 -8.51 1.38 -3.29
CA ILE A 329 -9.78 2.11 -3.16
C ILE A 329 -10.73 1.24 -2.34
N GLN A 330 -11.16 1.74 -1.19
CA GLN A 330 -11.91 0.95 -0.22
C GLN A 330 -13.14 1.72 0.28
N LEU A 331 -14.21 1.01 0.63
CA LEU A 331 -15.36 1.58 1.33
C LEU A 331 -14.91 2.18 2.68
N PHE A 332 -15.20 3.45 2.90
CA PHE A 332 -14.93 4.10 4.17
C PHE A 332 -16.00 3.75 5.20
N LYS A 333 -15.58 3.16 6.33
CA LYS A 333 -16.44 2.96 7.49
C LYS A 333 -16.03 3.94 8.58
N SER A 334 -16.96 4.83 8.94
CA SER A 334 -16.73 5.86 9.96
C SER A 334 -16.81 5.28 11.37
N GLY A 335 -15.89 5.71 12.24
CA GLY A 335 -15.95 5.48 13.68
C GLY A 335 -16.83 6.50 14.43
N CYS A 336 -17.49 7.39 13.69
CA CYS A 336 -18.37 8.43 14.20
C CYS A 336 -19.83 8.15 13.80
N SER A 337 -20.75 8.56 14.68
CA SER A 337 -22.17 8.64 14.38
C SER A 337 -22.49 9.98 13.72
N ASP A 338 -23.40 9.99 12.75
CA ASP A 338 -23.95 11.22 12.17
C ASP A 338 -24.92 11.95 13.14
N ASP A 339 -25.29 11.32 14.26
CA ASP A 339 -26.15 11.92 15.29
C ASP A 339 -25.33 12.82 16.23
N PRO A 340 -25.57 14.14 16.27
CA PRO A 340 -24.81 15.05 17.14
C PRO A 340 -25.04 14.80 18.63
N ASN A 341 -26.12 14.12 19.01
CA ASN A 341 -26.44 13.77 20.40
C ASN A 341 -26.07 12.31 20.73
N TYR A 342 -25.26 11.66 19.89
CA TYR A 342 -24.91 10.25 20.04
C TYR A 342 -24.31 9.92 21.41
N LEU A 343 -23.35 10.73 21.89
CA LEU A 343 -22.66 10.47 23.16
C LEU A 343 -23.63 10.52 24.35
N ASP A 344 -24.51 11.53 24.40
CA ASP A 344 -25.54 11.64 25.44
C ASP A 344 -26.52 10.46 25.42
N LYS A 345 -26.87 9.98 24.23
CA LYS A 345 -27.75 8.81 24.07
C LYS A 345 -27.04 7.53 24.50
N LEU A 346 -25.76 7.37 24.19
CA LEU A 346 -24.97 6.22 24.57
C LEU A 346 -24.80 6.14 26.10
N GLU A 347 -24.56 7.28 26.76
CA GLU A 347 -24.45 7.35 28.22
C GLU A 347 -25.77 6.98 28.90
N LYS A 348 -26.91 7.44 28.37
CA LYS A 348 -28.25 7.12 28.91
C LYS A 348 -28.71 5.70 28.59
N ASN A 349 -28.28 5.16 27.45
CA ASN A 349 -28.64 3.83 27.00
C ASN A 349 -27.45 3.11 26.32
N PRO A 350 -26.66 2.34 27.09
CA PRO A 350 -25.51 1.59 26.57
C PRO A 350 -25.86 0.51 25.54
N THR A 351 -27.14 0.23 25.29
CA THR A 351 -27.56 -0.79 24.32
C THR A 351 -27.66 -0.28 22.89
N ILE A 352 -27.53 1.03 22.65
CA ILE A 352 -27.50 1.55 21.27
C ILE A 352 -26.21 1.12 20.55
N PRO A 353 -26.21 1.03 19.21
CA PRO A 353 -25.03 0.59 18.48
C PRO A 353 -23.79 1.45 18.75
N LEU A 354 -22.64 0.79 18.93
CA LEU A 354 -21.36 1.45 19.17
C LEU A 354 -20.79 2.04 17.87
N TYR A 355 -20.26 3.25 17.97
CA TYR A 355 -19.36 3.87 16.98
C TYR A 355 -18.03 4.13 17.66
N ALA A 356 -16.96 3.54 17.14
CA ALA A 356 -15.62 3.68 17.70
C ALA A 356 -14.55 3.39 16.66
N SER A 357 -13.33 3.85 16.90
CA SER A 357 -12.13 3.43 16.17
C SER A 357 -11.03 3.09 17.16
N GLY A 358 -10.03 2.33 16.74
CA GLY A 358 -8.91 1.97 17.59
C GLY A 358 -7.79 1.24 16.86
N ALA A 359 -6.68 1.08 17.57
CA ALA A 359 -5.54 0.30 17.14
C ALA A 359 -5.04 -0.53 18.31
N PHE A 360 -4.72 -1.79 18.05
CA PHE A 360 -4.15 -2.70 19.04
C PHE A 360 -3.07 -3.59 18.44
N SER A 361 -2.06 -3.89 19.24
CA SER A 361 -1.13 -4.98 19.03
C SER A 361 -1.71 -6.24 19.65
N THR A 362 -1.56 -7.38 18.98
CA THR A 362 -2.01 -8.68 19.50
C THR A 362 -1.22 -9.09 20.74
N ARG A 363 0.01 -8.58 20.89
CA ARG A 363 0.84 -8.70 22.10
C ARG A 363 1.34 -7.34 22.55
N ASN A 364 1.85 -7.25 23.77
CA ASN A 364 2.55 -6.05 24.20
C ASN A 364 3.82 -5.85 23.36
N PRO A 365 3.94 -4.78 22.57
CA PRO A 365 5.09 -4.56 21.69
C PRO A 365 6.37 -4.22 22.46
N SER A 366 6.26 -3.89 23.74
CA SER A 366 7.37 -3.52 24.63
C SER A 366 7.93 -4.69 25.43
N THR A 367 7.13 -5.71 25.73
CA THR A 367 7.51 -6.87 26.57
C THR A 367 7.30 -8.24 25.93
N ASN A 368 6.55 -8.34 24.83
CA ASN A 368 6.01 -9.57 24.23
C ASN A 368 4.95 -10.31 25.09
N ASP A 369 4.40 -9.68 26.14
CA ASP A 369 3.30 -10.29 26.91
C ASP A 369 2.08 -10.58 26.02
N ASP A 370 1.45 -11.75 26.22
CA ASP A 370 0.33 -12.24 25.42
C ASP A 370 -1.02 -11.57 25.77
N VAL A 371 -1.04 -10.23 25.75
CA VAL A 371 -2.20 -9.40 26.07
C VAL A 371 -2.50 -8.42 24.94
N LEU A 372 -3.79 -8.12 24.73
CA LEU A 372 -4.18 -7.03 23.84
C LEU A 372 -3.62 -5.72 24.38
N PHE A 373 -2.86 -5.01 23.56
CA PHE A 373 -2.23 -3.76 23.93
C PHE A 373 -2.60 -2.68 22.92
N GLY A 374 -3.23 -1.59 23.35
CA GLY A 374 -3.65 -0.56 22.41
C GLY A 374 -4.63 0.44 23.00
N LYS A 375 -5.17 1.28 22.13
CA LYS A 375 -6.13 2.32 22.50
C LYS A 375 -7.30 2.37 21.53
N PHE A 376 -8.45 2.83 22.02
CA PHE A 376 -9.62 3.12 21.21
C PHE A 376 -10.33 4.40 21.67
N ALA A 377 -11.15 4.99 20.82
CA ALA A 377 -12.02 6.09 21.18
C ALA A 377 -13.42 5.87 20.62
N ILE A 378 -14.40 6.22 21.43
CA ILE A 378 -15.82 6.22 21.06
C ILE A 378 -16.11 7.48 20.27
N ASN A 379 -16.90 7.35 19.21
CA ASN A 379 -17.33 8.45 18.34
C ASN A 379 -16.13 9.27 17.83
N SER A 380 -15.17 8.58 17.23
CA SER A 380 -13.90 9.17 16.80
C SER A 380 -13.45 8.51 15.51
N GLU A 381 -12.83 9.29 14.63
CA GLU A 381 -12.09 8.75 13.50
C GLU A 381 -10.68 8.31 13.94
N GLY A 382 -10.15 7.27 13.29
CA GLY A 382 -8.89 6.63 13.70
C GLY A 382 -7.68 7.58 13.68
N ALA A 383 -7.66 8.58 12.78
CA ALA A 383 -6.59 9.56 12.72
C ALA A 383 -6.53 10.48 13.97
N GLU A 384 -7.66 10.73 14.62
CA GLU A 384 -7.74 11.59 15.81
C GLU A 384 -7.16 10.90 17.05
N LEU A 385 -7.22 9.57 17.10
CA LEU A 385 -6.58 8.76 18.14
C LEU A 385 -5.06 8.79 18.06
N MET A 386 -4.51 9.01 16.87
CA MET A 386 -3.07 8.99 16.62
C MET A 386 -2.45 10.39 16.76
N THR A 387 -3.27 11.44 16.90
CA THR A 387 -2.87 12.85 16.96
C THR A 387 -3.21 13.49 18.32
N GLN A 388 -2.69 14.71 18.56
CA GLN A 388 -2.51 15.34 19.88
C GLN A 388 -3.79 15.62 20.71
N GLY A 389 -5.00 15.31 20.23
CA GLY A 389 -6.25 15.89 20.75
C GLY A 389 -7.09 15.01 21.68
N LYS A 390 -7.13 13.68 21.51
CA LYS A 390 -8.02 12.80 22.27
C LYS A 390 -7.24 11.73 23.03
N LYS A 391 -7.33 11.75 24.36
CA LYS A 391 -6.86 10.64 25.21
C LYS A 391 -7.73 9.42 24.91
N GLY A 392 -7.23 8.50 24.09
CA GLY A 392 -7.87 7.20 23.86
C GLY A 392 -8.00 6.43 25.17
N ARG A 393 -9.01 5.56 25.25
CA ARG A 393 -9.21 4.60 26.35
C ARG A 393 -8.35 3.36 26.12
N ASP A 394 -8.05 2.63 27.19
CA ASP A 394 -7.32 1.38 27.04
C ASP A 394 -8.14 0.37 26.25
N ILE A 395 -7.52 -0.42 25.37
CA ILE A 395 -8.25 -1.43 24.60
C ILE A 395 -8.98 -2.43 25.51
N THR A 396 -8.49 -2.65 26.73
CA THR A 396 -9.17 -3.50 27.72
C THR A 396 -10.50 -2.92 28.21
N ASP A 397 -10.67 -1.60 28.20
CA ASP A 397 -11.92 -0.94 28.64
C ASP A 397 -13.09 -1.25 27.69
N LEU A 398 -12.84 -1.79 26.49
CA LEU A 398 -13.89 -2.32 25.62
C LEU A 398 -14.65 -3.48 26.25
N ALA A 399 -14.05 -4.22 27.18
CA ALA A 399 -14.74 -5.30 27.90
C ALA A 399 -15.99 -4.77 28.62
N ASP A 400 -15.91 -3.56 29.18
CA ASP A 400 -17.02 -2.91 29.87
C ASP A 400 -17.92 -2.12 28.91
N VAL A 401 -17.34 -1.44 27.92
CA VAL A 401 -18.08 -0.61 26.96
C VAL A 401 -18.91 -1.46 25.99
N SER A 402 -18.33 -2.53 25.45
CA SER A 402 -19.01 -3.46 24.54
C SER A 402 -18.37 -4.85 24.62
N PRO A 403 -18.84 -5.71 25.55
CA PRO A 403 -18.32 -7.06 25.74
C PRO A 403 -18.30 -7.89 24.45
N LYS A 404 -19.30 -7.67 23.58
CA LYS A 404 -19.41 -8.33 22.27
C LYS A 404 -18.24 -7.97 21.35
N ILE A 405 -17.92 -6.67 21.21
CA ILE A 405 -16.81 -6.23 20.36
C ILE A 405 -15.48 -6.70 20.95
N TYR A 406 -15.31 -6.58 22.28
CA TYR A 406 -14.09 -7.05 22.93
C TYR A 406 -13.84 -8.55 22.69
N ALA A 407 -14.87 -9.38 22.82
CA ALA A 407 -14.77 -10.82 22.51
C ALA A 407 -14.38 -11.08 21.04
N GLN A 408 -14.88 -10.27 20.09
CA GLN A 408 -14.47 -10.36 18.69
C GLN A 408 -13.01 -9.98 18.47
N LEU A 409 -12.50 -8.97 19.19
CA LEU A 409 -11.08 -8.60 19.14
C LEU A 409 -10.18 -9.70 19.69
N ILE A 410 -10.59 -10.38 20.77
CA ILE A 410 -9.86 -11.53 21.33
C ILE A 410 -9.84 -12.71 20.35
N ASP A 411 -10.96 -13.01 19.68
CA ASP A 411 -10.98 -14.05 18.64
C ASP A 411 -10.12 -13.68 17.43
N ALA A 412 -10.14 -12.42 17.01
CA ALA A 412 -9.32 -11.91 15.93
C ALA A 412 -7.82 -12.00 16.25
N LYS A 413 -7.40 -11.57 17.46
CA LYS A 413 -6.04 -11.74 17.98
C LYS A 413 -5.54 -13.18 17.77
N ARG A 414 -6.32 -14.15 18.25
CA ARG A 414 -5.98 -15.58 18.14
C ARG A 414 -5.86 -16.03 16.69
N LYS A 415 -6.82 -15.69 15.83
CA LYS A 415 -6.82 -16.09 14.41
C LYS A 415 -5.62 -15.51 13.66
N ILE A 416 -5.34 -14.23 13.89
CA ILE A 416 -4.23 -13.51 13.26
C ILE A 416 -2.88 -14.09 13.69
N GLU A 417 -2.68 -14.34 15.00
CA GLU A 417 -1.40 -14.88 15.49
C GLU A 417 -1.10 -16.30 15.01
N ILE A 418 -2.12 -17.13 14.85
CA ILE A 418 -1.96 -18.48 14.32
C ILE A 418 -1.46 -18.45 12.86
N ASP A 419 -2.01 -17.56 12.03
CA ASP A 419 -1.69 -17.48 10.61
C ASP A 419 -0.39 -16.72 10.32
N ALA A 420 -0.18 -15.56 10.94
CA ALA A 420 0.89 -14.63 10.61
C ALA A 420 1.82 -14.25 11.79
N GLY A 421 1.59 -14.79 12.99
CA GLY A 421 2.28 -14.34 14.20
C GLY A 421 1.79 -12.98 14.70
N PRO A 422 2.49 -12.35 15.66
CA PRO A 422 2.03 -11.12 16.30
C PRO A 422 1.84 -9.97 15.31
N GLN A 423 0.68 -9.29 15.37
CA GLN A 423 0.34 -8.16 14.49
C GLN A 423 -0.08 -6.91 15.25
N GLU A 424 0.10 -5.73 14.64
CA GLU A 424 -0.62 -4.50 14.93
C GLU A 424 -1.83 -4.40 13.99
N VAL A 425 -2.98 -4.09 14.56
CA VAL A 425 -4.28 -4.13 13.90
C VAL A 425 -5.04 -2.82 14.16
N GLU A 426 -5.52 -2.19 13.09
CA GLU A 426 -6.42 -1.04 13.15
C GLU A 426 -7.85 -1.49 12.88
N PHE A 427 -8.81 -0.98 13.64
CA PHE A 427 -10.21 -1.35 13.52
C PHE A 427 -11.14 -0.16 13.66
N VAL A 428 -12.35 -0.35 13.14
CA VAL A 428 -13.48 0.54 13.30
C VAL A 428 -14.72 -0.26 13.69
N VAL A 429 -15.50 0.28 14.60
CA VAL A 429 -16.85 -0.19 14.91
C VAL A 429 -17.80 0.82 14.31
N ASN A 430 -18.57 0.40 13.31
CA ASN A 430 -19.57 1.22 12.65
C ASN A 430 -20.94 0.59 12.90
N ASN A 431 -21.85 1.34 13.54
CA ASN A 431 -23.18 0.86 13.89
C ASN A 431 -23.18 -0.52 14.59
N GLY A 432 -22.27 -0.71 15.56
CA GLY A 432 -22.11 -1.95 16.31
C GLY A 432 -21.51 -3.13 15.55
N GLN A 433 -21.00 -2.91 14.32
CA GLN A 433 -20.29 -3.90 13.53
C GLN A 433 -18.80 -3.61 13.49
N LEU A 434 -17.98 -4.61 13.80
CA LEU A 434 -16.53 -4.53 13.78
C LEU A 434 -15.99 -4.75 12.36
N TYR A 435 -15.06 -3.90 11.95
CA TYR A 435 -14.30 -4.02 10.73
C TYR A 435 -12.81 -3.78 11.00
N PHE A 436 -11.96 -4.61 10.42
CA PHE A 436 -10.51 -4.44 10.43
C PHE A 436 -10.09 -3.64 9.20
N VAL A 437 -9.31 -2.59 9.42
CA VAL A 437 -8.95 -1.60 8.39
C VAL A 437 -7.48 -1.71 8.00
N GLN A 438 -6.64 -2.25 8.88
CA GLN A 438 -5.24 -2.53 8.57
C GLN A 438 -4.71 -3.61 9.50
N THR A 439 -3.78 -4.42 9.01
CA THR A 439 -2.94 -5.28 9.86
C THR A 439 -1.51 -5.27 9.31
N ARG A 440 -0.53 -5.29 10.22
CA ARG A 440 0.91 -5.34 9.90
C ARG A 440 1.68 -6.04 11.01
N ASN A 441 2.89 -6.51 10.73
CA ASN A 441 3.77 -7.06 11.76
C ASN A 441 3.99 -6.05 12.89
N ILE A 442 4.01 -6.55 14.14
CA ILE A 442 4.36 -5.71 15.31
C ILE A 442 5.79 -5.18 15.16
N ASN A 443 5.97 -3.90 15.46
CA ASN A 443 7.31 -3.33 15.68
C ASN A 443 7.70 -3.51 17.15
N PHE A 444 8.33 -4.63 17.47
CA PHE A 444 8.77 -4.93 18.82
C PHE A 444 9.91 -4.01 19.27
N SER A 445 9.95 -3.72 20.57
CA SER A 445 11.18 -3.27 21.23
C SER A 445 12.25 -4.36 21.06
N PRO A 446 13.54 -4.01 21.04
CA PRO A 446 14.61 -5.00 20.98
C PRO A 446 14.48 -6.12 22.02
N GLN A 447 14.06 -5.79 23.24
CA GLN A 447 13.87 -6.74 24.33
C GLN A 447 12.67 -7.66 24.08
N ALA A 448 11.53 -7.11 23.62
CA ALA A 448 10.36 -7.91 23.27
C ALA A 448 10.62 -8.83 22.08
N GLU A 449 11.40 -8.37 21.10
CA GLU A 449 11.76 -9.18 19.93
C GLU A 449 12.63 -10.37 20.33
N ILE A 450 13.59 -10.18 21.25
CA ILE A 450 14.37 -11.28 21.85
C ILE A 450 13.45 -12.25 22.61
N ALA A 451 12.52 -11.74 23.43
CA ALA A 451 11.56 -12.58 24.15
C ALA A 451 10.69 -13.41 23.16
N TYR A 452 10.26 -12.81 22.06
CA TYR A 452 9.51 -13.48 21.01
C TYR A 452 10.36 -14.56 20.30
N ILE A 453 11.62 -14.26 19.95
CA ILE A 453 12.55 -15.25 19.37
C ILE A 453 12.75 -16.43 20.32
N GLN A 454 12.96 -16.18 21.61
CA GLN A 454 13.11 -17.23 22.62
C GLN A 454 11.86 -18.11 22.71
N GLU A 455 10.66 -17.52 22.63
CA GLU A 455 9.39 -18.26 22.58
C GLU A 455 9.28 -19.12 21.32
N LEU A 456 9.69 -18.61 20.15
CA LEU A 456 9.71 -19.37 18.90
C LEU A 456 10.68 -20.57 18.95
N ILE A 457 11.84 -20.40 19.59
CA ILE A 457 12.80 -21.49 19.81
C ILE A 457 12.21 -22.51 20.79
N ALA A 458 11.68 -22.06 21.93
CA ALA A 458 11.10 -22.94 22.97
C ALA A 458 9.91 -23.76 22.45
N SER A 459 9.14 -23.20 21.52
CA SER A 459 8.02 -23.86 20.84
C SER A 459 8.42 -24.68 19.60
N ASN A 460 9.72 -24.80 19.30
CA ASN A 460 10.26 -25.47 18.12
C ASN A 460 9.73 -24.93 16.77
N ARG A 461 9.28 -23.67 16.72
CA ARG A 461 8.86 -23.02 15.47
C ARG A 461 10.05 -22.55 14.63
N ILE A 462 11.16 -22.24 15.29
CA ILE A 462 12.46 -21.97 14.65
C ILE A 462 13.56 -22.71 15.41
N SER A 463 14.65 -23.05 14.72
CA SER A 463 15.87 -23.54 15.36
C SER A 463 16.73 -22.38 15.85
N GLU A 464 17.67 -22.65 16.78
CA GLU A 464 18.65 -21.64 17.21
C GLU A 464 19.48 -21.10 16.04
N THR A 465 19.82 -21.95 15.05
CA THR A 465 20.53 -21.52 13.83
C THR A 465 19.71 -20.53 13.00
N ASN A 466 18.39 -20.74 12.89
CA ASN A 466 17.51 -19.84 12.16
C ASN A 466 17.22 -18.53 12.91
N ALA A 467 17.52 -18.47 14.22
CA ALA A 467 17.37 -17.28 15.03
C ALA A 467 18.57 -16.31 14.91
N ILE A 468 19.75 -16.80 14.50
CA ILE A 468 20.98 -15.98 14.37
C ILE A 468 20.77 -14.70 13.54
N PRO A 469 20.20 -14.75 12.32
CA PRO A 469 19.99 -13.54 11.51
C PRO A 469 19.05 -12.53 12.18
N MET A 470 18.08 -13.01 12.97
CA MET A 470 17.14 -12.16 13.69
C MET A 470 17.85 -11.42 14.83
N ILE A 471 18.65 -12.14 15.65
CA ILE A 471 19.43 -11.55 16.74
C ILE A 471 20.46 -10.55 16.19
N GLU A 472 21.13 -10.89 15.09
CA GLU A 472 22.06 -9.98 14.43
C GLU A 472 21.37 -8.71 13.91
N ALA A 473 20.18 -8.84 13.30
CA ALA A 473 19.41 -7.67 12.85
C ALA A 473 19.05 -6.74 14.02
N ILE A 474 18.72 -7.31 15.19
CA ILE A 474 18.47 -6.54 16.42
C ILE A 474 19.74 -5.82 16.88
N GLN A 475 20.88 -6.52 16.96
CA GLN A 475 22.16 -5.90 17.31
C GLN A 475 22.55 -4.80 16.32
N LYS A 476 22.30 -5.00 15.02
CA LYS A 476 22.61 -4.02 13.97
C LYS A 476 21.79 -2.75 14.14
N ARG A 477 20.51 -2.88 14.48
CA ARG A 477 19.62 -1.76 14.81
C ARG A 477 20.10 -1.00 16.04
N LEU A 478 20.76 -1.69 16.97
CA LEU A 478 21.31 -1.14 18.21
C LEU A 478 22.79 -0.78 18.16
N MET A 479 23.50 -0.92 17.01
CA MET A 479 24.97 -0.97 16.91
C MET A 479 25.74 0.22 17.53
N ASN A 480 25.06 1.29 17.94
CA ASN A 480 25.65 2.42 18.67
C ASN A 480 24.85 2.87 19.91
N ARG A 481 23.86 2.08 20.33
CA ARG A 481 22.92 2.38 21.41
C ARG A 481 23.05 1.31 22.47
N LYS A 482 23.37 1.74 23.68
CA LYS A 482 23.26 0.89 24.87
C LYS A 482 21.86 1.01 25.43
N ASN A 483 21.28 -0.14 25.77
CA ASN A 483 20.05 -0.19 26.54
C ASN A 483 20.42 -0.09 28.01
N TYR A 484 19.75 0.79 28.75
CA TYR A 484 19.87 0.85 30.21
C TYR A 484 18.53 0.57 30.85
N ARG A 485 18.55 0.27 32.14
CA ARG A 485 17.40 0.32 33.03
C ARG A 485 17.75 1.12 34.28
N LEU A 486 16.74 1.64 34.96
CA LEU A 486 16.94 2.28 36.25
C LEU A 486 17.31 1.21 37.28
N ILE A 487 18.32 1.49 38.11
CA ILE A 487 18.66 0.61 39.24
C ILE A 487 17.47 0.58 40.21
N GLU A 488 17.12 -0.61 40.70
CA GLU A 488 16.04 -0.76 41.68
C GLU A 488 16.37 -0.03 42.99
N ASN A 489 15.35 0.54 43.64
CA ASN A 489 15.46 1.21 44.96
C ASN A 489 16.40 2.44 44.97
N THR A 490 16.49 3.17 43.87
CA THR A 490 17.17 4.48 43.86
C THR A 490 16.44 5.50 44.75
N SER A 491 17.18 6.46 45.32
CA SER A 491 16.61 7.49 46.19
C SER A 491 16.00 8.68 45.45
N ILE A 492 16.13 8.71 44.12
CA ILE A 492 15.60 9.80 43.28
C ILE A 492 14.08 9.72 43.19
N LYS A 493 13.43 10.87 43.09
CA LYS A 493 11.97 10.98 43.04
C LYS A 493 11.52 11.43 41.66
N PRO A 494 10.46 10.84 41.09
CA PRO A 494 9.97 11.27 39.80
C PRO A 494 9.34 12.66 39.89
N ILE A 495 9.61 13.47 38.86
CA ILE A 495 9.03 14.79 38.66
C ILE A 495 7.82 14.74 37.71
N SER A 496 7.63 13.64 36.98
CA SER A 496 6.45 13.41 36.16
C SER A 496 6.27 11.93 35.83
N LYS A 497 5.07 11.58 35.37
CA LYS A 497 4.68 10.21 35.01
C LYS A 497 3.79 10.20 33.76
N THR A 498 3.90 9.13 32.98
CA THR A 498 2.98 8.79 31.90
C THR A 498 2.69 7.28 31.89
N THR A 499 1.60 6.89 31.24
CA THR A 499 1.29 5.48 30.92
C THR A 499 1.75 5.07 29.53
N ASP A 500 2.21 6.04 28.73
CA ASP A 500 2.65 5.82 27.36
C ASP A 500 4.17 6.03 27.26
N SER A 501 4.91 4.97 26.98
CA SER A 501 6.38 4.96 26.98
C SER A 501 6.97 3.87 26.10
N THR A 502 8.27 3.98 25.83
CA THR A 502 9.06 2.92 25.17
C THR A 502 10.15 2.41 26.12
N PRO A 503 10.40 1.10 26.16
CA PRO A 503 11.31 0.48 27.13
C PRO A 503 12.72 1.06 27.17
N GLY A 504 13.35 0.87 28.32
CA GLY A 504 14.70 1.31 28.65
C GLY A 504 14.75 2.61 29.42
N ALA A 505 15.95 2.93 29.90
CA ALA A 505 16.25 4.16 30.61
C ALA A 505 17.34 4.95 29.89
N PHE A 506 17.31 6.27 30.02
CA PHE A 506 18.31 7.16 29.43
C PHE A 506 18.49 8.43 30.26
N GLN A 507 19.73 8.78 30.53
CA GLN A 507 20.11 10.01 31.23
C GLN A 507 20.74 10.99 30.24
N GLY A 508 20.28 12.24 30.22
CA GLY A 508 20.84 13.26 29.33
C GLY A 508 20.26 14.65 29.55
N HIS A 509 20.74 15.59 28.74
CA HIS A 509 20.33 16.98 28.79
C HIS A 509 19.02 17.20 28.04
N LEU A 510 18.04 17.86 28.65
CA LEU A 510 16.77 18.22 28.03
C LEU A 510 16.99 19.31 26.97
N ILE A 511 16.68 19.03 25.71
CA ILE A 511 16.88 19.94 24.57
C ILE A 511 15.63 20.02 23.69
N TRP A 512 15.10 21.23 23.49
CA TRP A 512 13.95 21.51 22.61
C TRP A 512 14.27 22.50 21.47
N LYS A 513 15.52 22.94 21.32
CA LYS A 513 15.98 23.78 20.21
C LYS A 513 17.00 23.07 19.34
N GLU A 514 16.79 23.12 18.02
CA GLU A 514 17.62 22.42 17.05
C GLU A 514 19.09 22.87 17.07
N GLU A 515 19.34 24.18 17.15
CA GLU A 515 20.70 24.74 17.25
C GLU A 515 21.46 24.18 18.45
N GLN A 516 20.78 24.12 19.61
CA GLN A 516 21.39 23.59 20.82
C GLN A 516 21.63 22.09 20.72
N ALA A 517 20.69 21.34 20.13
CA ALA A 517 20.86 19.90 19.91
C ALA A 517 22.12 19.64 19.07
N ARG A 518 22.31 20.36 17.96
CA ARG A 518 23.50 20.22 17.11
C ARG A 518 24.80 20.52 17.86
N LYS A 519 24.80 21.53 18.73
CA LYS A 519 25.96 21.84 19.59
C LYS A 519 26.27 20.70 20.56
N TYR A 520 25.28 20.21 21.31
CA TYR A 520 25.48 19.10 22.26
C TYR A 520 25.90 17.80 21.56
N MET A 521 25.37 17.55 20.36
CA MET A 521 25.78 16.41 19.52
C MET A 521 27.25 16.52 19.10
N ALA A 522 27.70 17.71 18.66
CA ALA A 522 29.09 17.96 18.31
C ALA A 522 30.03 17.81 19.51
N ASP A 523 29.57 18.20 20.71
CA ASP A 523 30.30 18.04 21.97
C ASP A 523 30.24 16.59 22.52
N GLY A 524 29.51 15.68 21.87
CA GLY A 524 29.40 14.28 22.31
C GLY A 524 28.57 14.05 23.58
N LYS A 525 27.73 15.02 23.97
CA LYS A 525 26.92 15.00 25.19
C LYS A 525 25.61 14.24 25.01
N PRO A 526 25.13 13.47 26.01
CA PRO A 526 23.85 12.77 25.92
C PRO A 526 22.66 13.73 25.92
N ILE A 527 21.65 13.49 25.09
CA ILE A 527 20.51 14.41 24.90
C ILE A 527 19.19 13.69 25.10
N ILE A 528 18.28 14.28 25.86
CA ILE A 528 16.85 13.96 25.85
C ILE A 528 16.15 15.01 24.97
N PHE A 529 15.69 14.59 23.80
CA PHE A 529 14.98 15.46 22.86
C PHE A 529 13.55 15.70 23.35
N VAL A 530 13.15 16.96 23.43
CA VAL A 530 11.86 17.38 23.99
C VAL A 530 10.95 17.87 22.86
N LEU A 531 9.90 17.12 22.55
CA LEU A 531 8.95 17.44 21.49
C LEU A 531 7.67 18.05 22.08
N SER A 532 7.54 19.37 22.02
CA SER A 532 6.38 20.08 22.57
C SER A 532 5.19 20.16 21.62
N ASN A 533 5.40 19.94 20.31
CA ASN A 533 4.38 19.97 19.26
C ASN A 533 4.90 19.30 17.96
N LEU A 534 4.09 19.31 16.90
CA LEU A 534 4.44 18.74 15.60
C LEU A 534 5.57 19.50 14.87
N ASN A 535 5.75 20.81 15.11
CA ASN A 535 6.88 21.54 14.50
C ASN A 535 8.21 21.13 15.14
N ALA A 536 8.21 20.95 16.47
CA ALA A 536 9.37 20.42 17.20
C ALA A 536 9.71 19.00 16.76
N ARG A 537 8.69 18.17 16.50
CA ARG A 537 8.85 16.81 15.94
C ARG A 537 9.65 16.84 14.65
N ASP A 538 9.23 17.61 13.65
CA ASP A 538 9.81 17.53 12.31
C ASP A 538 11.29 17.95 12.27
N SER A 539 11.71 18.84 13.19
CA SER A 539 13.09 19.32 13.32
C SER A 539 13.97 18.43 14.22
N LEU A 540 13.46 17.98 15.36
CA LEU A 540 14.25 17.30 16.40
C LEU A 540 14.21 15.77 16.31
N LEU A 541 13.07 15.18 15.92
CA LEU A 541 12.92 13.73 15.85
C LEU A 541 13.95 13.08 14.91
N PRO A 542 14.26 13.62 13.71
CA PRO A 542 15.32 13.07 12.86
C PRO A 542 16.71 13.10 13.51
N LEU A 543 16.99 14.11 14.34
CA LEU A 543 18.26 14.21 15.07
C LEU A 543 18.35 13.15 16.16
N ALA A 544 17.25 12.87 16.86
CA ALA A 544 17.20 11.82 17.88
C ALA A 544 17.57 10.44 17.32
N PHE A 545 17.16 10.11 16.09
CA PHE A 545 17.53 8.85 15.44
C PHE A 545 18.97 8.80 14.94
N LYS A 546 19.49 9.92 14.41
CA LYS A 546 20.88 10.02 13.92
C LYS A 546 21.89 10.04 15.05
N TYR A 547 21.50 10.49 16.24
CA TYR A 547 22.40 10.60 17.38
C TYR A 547 22.27 9.39 18.32
N PRO A 548 23.33 8.59 18.53
CA PRO A 548 23.21 7.37 19.33
C PRO A 548 22.97 7.59 20.82
N ARG A 549 23.46 8.70 21.38
CA ARG A 549 23.28 9.07 22.80
C ARG A 549 22.01 9.90 22.97
N SER A 550 20.86 9.31 22.66
CA SER A 550 19.58 10.01 22.71
C SER A 550 18.48 9.28 23.51
N GLY A 551 17.67 10.08 24.20
CA GLY A 551 16.33 9.75 24.70
C GLY A 551 15.31 10.75 24.15
N LEU A 552 14.02 10.52 24.38
CA LEU A 552 12.95 11.37 23.85
C LEU A 552 11.81 11.57 24.85
N ILE A 553 11.24 12.77 24.93
CA ILE A 553 9.98 13.02 25.62
C ILE A 553 9.04 13.83 24.74
N THR A 554 7.73 13.58 24.82
CA THR A 554 6.71 14.35 24.10
C THR A 554 5.63 14.86 25.05
N SER A 555 4.99 15.98 24.71
CA SER A 555 3.84 16.51 25.44
C SER A 555 2.48 16.00 24.91
N TYR A 556 2.51 15.08 23.95
CA TYR A 556 1.36 14.62 23.19
C TYR A 556 1.54 13.17 22.72
N GLY A 557 0.46 12.60 22.17
CA GLY A 557 0.46 11.27 21.57
C GLY A 557 0.16 10.17 22.59
N ASN A 558 0.39 8.92 22.19
CA ASN A 558 0.23 7.72 23.01
C ASN A 558 1.15 6.59 22.51
N ASN A 559 1.07 5.40 23.11
CA ASN A 559 1.87 4.24 22.74
C ASN A 559 1.75 3.79 21.28
N SER A 560 0.69 4.19 20.56
CA SER A 560 0.49 3.90 19.14
C SER A 560 0.94 5.06 18.23
N SER A 561 1.23 6.25 18.77
CA SER A 561 1.68 7.40 17.98
C SER A 561 2.98 7.11 17.22
N HIS A 562 3.20 7.87 16.13
CA HIS A 562 4.35 7.69 15.24
C HIS A 562 5.68 7.74 15.98
N GLU A 563 5.84 8.68 16.91
CA GLU A 563 7.03 8.85 17.74
C GLU A 563 7.27 7.58 18.57
N ALA A 564 6.24 7.07 19.23
CA ALA A 564 6.31 5.88 20.08
C ALA A 564 6.70 4.63 19.27
N VAL A 565 6.10 4.44 18.09
CA VAL A 565 6.42 3.30 17.21
C VAL A 565 7.88 3.38 16.75
N LEU A 566 8.34 4.55 16.33
CA LEU A 566 9.71 4.71 15.84
C LEU A 566 10.76 4.61 16.95
N THR A 567 10.55 5.23 18.12
CA THR A 567 11.50 5.15 19.24
C THR A 567 11.56 3.74 19.80
N ARG A 568 10.42 3.03 19.90
CA ARG A 568 10.37 1.60 20.27
C ARG A 568 11.20 0.75 19.31
N LEU A 569 10.97 0.92 18.01
CA LEU A 569 11.73 0.19 17.00
C LEU A 569 13.22 0.51 17.11
N ALA A 570 13.62 1.77 17.32
CA ALA A 570 15.03 2.15 17.40
C ALA A 570 15.72 1.82 18.74
N GLY A 571 14.99 1.32 19.74
CA GLY A 571 15.53 1.14 21.10
C GLY A 571 15.88 2.46 21.79
N ILE A 572 15.14 3.53 21.50
CA ILE A 572 15.27 4.83 22.17
C ILE A 572 14.29 4.85 23.34
N ALA A 573 14.82 4.99 24.57
CA ALA A 573 13.99 5.18 25.75
C ALA A 573 13.20 6.49 25.63
N SER A 574 11.87 6.41 25.75
CA SER A 574 11.02 7.58 25.59
C SER A 574 9.79 7.61 26.47
N LEU A 575 9.38 8.81 26.84
CA LEU A 575 8.11 9.07 27.53
C LEU A 575 7.20 9.86 26.61
N ILE A 576 6.00 9.33 26.39
CA ILE A 576 5.02 9.93 25.49
C ILE A 576 3.95 10.61 26.34
N ASN A 577 3.49 11.78 25.91
CA ASN A 577 2.38 12.50 26.56
C ASN A 577 2.66 12.92 28.02
N ILE A 578 3.88 13.39 28.30
CA ILE A 578 4.23 14.01 29.58
C ILE A 578 3.58 15.38 29.68
N ASN A 579 3.00 15.70 30.83
CA ASN A 579 2.36 16.99 31.06
C ASN A 579 3.40 18.10 31.27
N PHE A 580 3.88 18.69 30.17
CA PHE A 580 4.77 19.84 30.20
C PHE A 580 4.39 20.91 29.16
N GLN A 581 4.87 22.13 29.38
CA GLN A 581 4.77 23.25 28.45
C GLN A 581 6.11 23.99 28.38
N ILE A 582 6.44 24.52 27.20
CA ILE A 582 7.59 25.41 27.02
C ILE A 582 7.06 26.83 27.02
N GLU A 583 7.55 27.65 27.95
CA GLU A 583 7.09 29.01 28.19
C GLU A 583 8.25 29.99 28.01
N ARG A 584 7.95 31.21 27.54
CA ARG A 584 8.95 32.28 27.51
C ARG A 584 9.07 32.88 28.90
N ASP A 585 10.29 32.94 29.41
CA ASP A 585 10.59 33.69 30.62
C ASP A 585 10.65 35.18 30.28
N VAL A 586 9.64 35.93 30.71
CA VAL A 586 9.53 37.36 30.44
C VAL A 586 10.55 38.20 31.22
N SER A 587 11.22 37.61 32.22
CA SER A 587 12.22 38.30 33.06
C SER A 587 13.63 38.28 32.46
N ILE A 588 13.91 37.38 31.50
CA ILE A 588 15.20 37.22 30.84
C ILE A 588 14.99 37.23 29.31
N ILE A 589 15.62 38.17 28.62
CA ILE A 589 15.50 38.29 27.15
C ILE A 589 15.96 36.98 26.49
N ASN A 590 15.06 36.37 25.72
CA ASN A 590 15.26 35.13 24.95
C ASN A 590 15.44 33.84 25.76
N ASN A 591 15.06 33.81 27.05
CA ASN A 591 15.04 32.55 27.80
C ASN A 591 13.70 31.82 27.65
N GLU A 592 13.74 30.52 27.40
CA GLU A 592 12.58 29.64 27.42
C GLU A 592 12.79 28.62 28.52
N VAL A 593 11.75 28.38 29.32
CA VAL A 593 11.76 27.42 30.42
C VAL A 593 10.73 26.33 30.14
N MET A 594 11.04 25.10 30.53
CA MET A 594 10.11 24.00 30.47
C MET A 594 9.44 23.84 31.83
N ARG A 595 8.12 24.01 31.85
CA ARG A 595 7.27 23.81 33.03
C ARG A 595 6.67 22.41 32.98
N ILE A 596 7.05 21.56 33.93
CA ILE A 596 6.60 20.19 34.06
C ILE A 596 5.58 20.11 35.20
N ASN A 597 4.41 19.56 34.92
CA ASN A 597 3.36 19.33 35.92
C ASN A 597 3.37 17.84 36.30
N GLY A 598 3.91 17.52 37.47
CA GLY A 598 3.89 16.19 38.04
C GLY A 598 2.94 16.07 39.23
N ASP A 599 2.72 14.83 39.66
CA ASP A 599 1.94 14.52 40.86
C ASP A 599 2.57 15.11 42.13
N SER A 600 3.90 15.31 42.13
CA SER A 600 4.68 15.92 43.21
C SER A 600 4.67 17.46 43.19
N GLY A 601 4.06 18.08 42.18
CA GLY A 601 3.99 19.53 42.01
C GLY A 601 4.54 20.01 40.67
N MET A 602 4.72 21.33 40.57
CA MET A 602 5.21 22.00 39.37
C MET A 602 6.72 22.20 39.45
N THR A 603 7.44 21.77 38.42
CA THR A 603 8.91 21.90 38.31
C THR A 603 9.25 22.74 37.08
N PHE A 604 10.24 23.63 37.20
CA PHE A 604 10.76 24.42 36.08
C PHE A 604 12.20 24.01 35.80
N VAL A 605 12.50 23.74 34.54
CA VAL A 605 13.85 23.37 34.10
C VAL A 605 14.28 24.21 32.91
N ASP A 606 15.55 24.63 32.93
CA ASP A 606 16.18 25.33 31.83
C ASP A 606 16.66 24.36 30.74
N GLN A 607 16.90 24.89 29.55
CA GLN A 607 17.46 24.08 28.47
C GLN A 607 18.87 23.60 28.83
N GLY A 608 19.14 22.32 28.62
CA GLY A 608 20.38 21.68 29.02
C GLY A 608 20.36 21.10 30.43
N HIS A 609 19.25 21.22 31.17
CA HIS A 609 19.10 20.57 32.46
C HIS A 609 19.14 19.04 32.32
N MET A 610 19.77 18.35 33.27
CA MET A 610 19.93 16.89 33.25
C MET A 610 18.67 16.19 33.77
N ALA A 611 18.24 15.16 33.05
CA ALA A 611 17.09 14.36 33.45
C ALA A 611 17.33 12.88 33.14
N ILE A 612 16.49 12.02 33.74
CA ILE A 612 16.43 10.60 33.43
C ILE A 612 15.04 10.27 32.93
N VAL A 613 14.97 9.67 31.74
CA VAL A 613 13.81 8.97 31.23
C VAL A 613 13.89 7.53 31.70
N ASP A 614 12.89 7.06 32.44
CA ASP A 614 12.66 5.65 32.76
C ASP A 614 11.42 5.19 32.00
N GLY A 615 11.65 4.69 30.79
CA GLY A 615 10.60 4.25 29.89
C GLY A 615 9.96 2.93 30.29
N ASP A 616 10.64 2.12 31.10
CA ASP A 616 10.08 0.86 31.63
C ASP A 616 8.94 1.13 32.62
N ASN A 617 9.06 2.19 33.43
CA ASN A 617 8.04 2.57 34.41
C ASN A 617 7.21 3.82 34.03
N GLY A 618 7.56 4.48 32.92
CA GLY A 618 6.90 5.70 32.46
C GLY A 618 7.19 6.91 33.35
N LEU A 619 8.39 7.00 33.93
CA LEU A 619 8.75 8.00 34.93
C LEU A 619 9.85 8.95 34.41
N LEU A 620 9.70 10.24 34.71
CA LEU A 620 10.71 11.27 34.47
C LEU A 620 11.32 11.70 35.79
N TYR A 621 12.65 11.77 35.86
CA TYR A 621 13.37 12.25 37.04
C TYR A 621 14.24 13.45 36.69
N GLU A 622 14.33 14.38 37.64
CA GLU A 622 15.44 15.34 37.66
C GLU A 622 16.73 14.59 38.04
N SER A 623 17.86 14.98 37.46
CA SER A 623 19.13 14.31 37.73
C SER A 623 20.31 15.27 37.66
N SER A 624 21.47 14.83 38.15
CA SER A 624 22.75 15.52 37.98
C SER A 624 23.73 14.65 37.20
N GLU A 625 24.74 15.26 36.57
CA GLU A 625 25.77 14.53 35.78
C GLU A 625 26.55 13.49 36.61
N TYR A 626 26.50 13.55 37.93
CA TYR A 626 27.22 12.64 38.84
C TYR A 626 26.36 11.48 39.36
N GLU A 627 25.06 11.46 39.07
CA GLU A 627 24.17 10.38 39.49
C GLU A 627 24.32 9.15 38.59
N ASN A 628 24.98 8.12 39.11
CA ASN A 628 25.09 6.82 38.45
C ASN A 628 23.97 5.88 38.94
N VAL A 629 22.77 6.08 38.39
CA VAL A 629 21.55 5.33 38.77
C VAL A 629 21.03 4.43 37.66
N LEU A 630 21.79 4.31 36.56
CA LEU A 630 21.47 3.46 35.42
C LEU A 630 22.42 2.27 35.37
N GLU A 631 21.90 1.11 35.00
CA GLU A 631 22.70 -0.07 34.69
C GLU A 631 22.39 -0.59 33.28
N GLU A 632 23.39 -1.18 32.62
CA GLU A 632 23.24 -1.68 31.26
C GLU A 632 22.31 -2.90 31.26
N ASN A 633 21.29 -2.85 30.40
CA ASN A 633 20.35 -3.93 30.20
C ASN A 633 20.91 -4.88 29.12
N GLY A 634 21.53 -5.96 29.58
CA GLY A 634 22.25 -6.93 28.76
C GLY A 634 21.38 -7.85 27.89
N ILE A 635 20.04 -7.84 28.00
CA ILE A 635 19.14 -8.85 27.39
C ILE A 635 19.48 -9.20 25.93
N VAL A 636 19.74 -8.19 25.09
CA VAL A 636 20.05 -8.41 23.67
C VAL A 636 21.42 -9.07 23.47
N LEU A 637 22.42 -8.67 24.26
CA LEU A 637 23.76 -9.24 24.22
C LEU A 637 23.81 -10.62 24.90
N ASP A 638 22.98 -10.84 25.92
CA ASP A 638 22.84 -12.13 26.61
C ASP A 638 22.24 -13.19 25.67
N ALA A 639 21.32 -12.79 24.78
CA ALA A 639 20.76 -13.66 23.75
C ALA A 639 21.82 -14.17 22.75
N SER A 640 22.95 -13.49 22.63
CA SER A 640 24.12 -13.93 21.87
C SER A 640 25.28 -14.39 22.76
N TYR A 641 25.02 -14.76 24.01
CA TYR A 641 26.04 -15.20 24.99
C TYR A 641 27.19 -14.21 25.19
N GLY A 642 26.92 -12.91 25.12
CA GLY A 642 27.95 -11.88 25.24
C GLY A 642 28.71 -11.60 23.94
N VAL A 643 28.24 -12.09 22.79
CA VAL A 643 28.93 -11.94 21.50
C VAL A 643 28.33 -10.78 20.71
N ASP A 644 29.17 -9.82 20.34
CA ASP A 644 28.85 -8.87 19.27
C ASP A 644 28.99 -9.60 17.93
N ILE A 645 27.85 -9.95 17.34
CA ILE A 645 27.78 -10.76 16.13
C ILE A 645 28.32 -9.97 14.93
N ILE A 646 28.13 -8.64 14.91
CA ILE A 646 28.58 -7.79 13.81
C ILE A 646 30.10 -7.68 13.83
N GLU A 647 30.69 -7.38 14.98
CA GLU A 647 32.15 -7.32 15.13
C GLU A 647 32.78 -8.69 14.82
N MET A 648 32.18 -9.77 15.35
CA MET A 648 32.65 -11.12 15.09
C MET A 648 32.59 -11.46 13.60
N ARG A 649 31.49 -11.13 12.91
CA ARG A 649 31.33 -11.33 11.46
C ARG A 649 32.41 -10.59 10.69
N GLN A 650 32.60 -9.30 10.97
CA GLN A 650 33.64 -8.49 10.31
C GLN A 650 35.02 -9.11 10.50
N ARG A 651 35.37 -9.49 11.73
CA ARG A 651 36.66 -10.10 12.05
C ARG A 651 36.83 -11.48 11.42
N PHE A 652 35.79 -12.29 11.36
CA PHE A 652 35.81 -13.63 10.78
C PHE A 652 35.96 -13.57 9.25
N LEU A 653 35.29 -12.64 8.59
CA LEU A 653 35.30 -12.51 7.13
C LEU A 653 36.56 -11.79 6.61
N LEU A 654 37.16 -10.88 7.39
CA LEU A 654 38.30 -10.07 6.97
C LEU A 654 39.44 -10.82 6.26
N PRO A 655 39.86 -12.03 6.69
CA PRO A 655 40.93 -12.77 6.00
C PRO A 655 40.58 -13.23 4.58
N TYR A 656 39.29 -13.27 4.24
CA TYR A 656 38.76 -13.79 2.98
C TYR A 656 38.34 -12.68 2.02
N LEU A 657 38.38 -11.42 2.47
CA LEU A 657 38.02 -10.26 1.68
C LEU A 657 39.27 -9.50 1.21
N ASP A 658 39.18 -8.85 0.05
CA ASP A 658 40.15 -7.88 -0.43
C ASP A 658 39.90 -6.48 0.17
N VAL A 659 40.71 -5.50 -0.25
CA VAL A 659 40.61 -4.11 0.22
C VAL A 659 39.29 -3.42 -0.15
N ASP A 660 38.61 -3.92 -1.18
CA ASP A 660 37.32 -3.40 -1.65
C ASP A 660 36.13 -4.14 -1.02
N GLY A 661 36.39 -5.07 -0.09
CA GLY A 661 35.37 -5.88 0.59
C GLY A 661 34.77 -6.97 -0.29
N LYS A 662 35.39 -7.29 -1.43
CA LYS A 662 35.03 -8.43 -2.27
C LYS A 662 35.81 -9.66 -1.84
N MET A 663 35.35 -10.83 -2.24
CA MET A 663 36.11 -12.07 -2.00
C MET A 663 37.49 -11.97 -2.65
N ASN A 664 38.52 -12.30 -1.87
CA ASN A 664 39.88 -12.32 -2.41
C ASN A 664 40.02 -13.41 -3.49
N GLU A 665 40.84 -13.15 -4.51
CA GLU A 665 41.02 -14.08 -5.64
C GLU A 665 41.60 -15.45 -5.24
N GLN A 666 42.15 -15.56 -4.02
CA GLN A 666 42.74 -16.79 -3.49
C GLN A 666 41.71 -17.68 -2.79
N PHE A 667 40.48 -17.21 -2.58
CA PHE A 667 39.43 -17.99 -1.96
C PHE A 667 38.76 -18.88 -3.00
N THR A 668 39.00 -20.19 -2.91
CA THR A 668 38.47 -21.19 -3.84
C THR A 668 37.30 -21.95 -3.22
N ILE A 669 36.51 -22.63 -4.07
CA ILE A 669 35.45 -23.55 -3.61
C ILE A 669 36.03 -24.64 -2.70
N GLU A 670 37.21 -25.17 -3.01
CA GLU A 670 37.88 -26.19 -2.19
C GLU A 670 38.24 -25.64 -0.79
N HIS A 671 38.71 -24.39 -0.73
CA HIS A 671 38.98 -23.70 0.54
C HIS A 671 37.70 -23.49 1.34
N PHE A 672 36.61 -23.09 0.68
CA PHE A 672 35.29 -22.99 1.29
C PHE A 672 34.81 -24.32 1.89
N GLU A 673 34.85 -25.41 1.12
CA GLU A 673 34.43 -26.74 1.56
C GLU A 673 35.24 -27.22 2.77
N GLN A 674 36.55 -26.95 2.78
CA GLN A 674 37.41 -27.24 3.92
C GLN A 674 37.03 -26.45 5.17
N LEU A 675 36.81 -25.14 5.05
CA LEU A 675 36.41 -24.27 6.17
C LEU A 675 35.04 -24.68 6.72
N HIS A 676 34.08 -24.92 5.83
CA HIS A 676 32.74 -25.36 6.19
C HIS A 676 32.77 -26.70 6.93
N ARG A 677 33.57 -27.67 6.45
CA ARG A 677 33.76 -28.96 7.12
C ARG A 677 34.32 -28.78 8.53
N LEU A 678 35.40 -28.01 8.67
CA LEU A 678 36.04 -27.76 9.97
C LEU A 678 35.09 -27.05 10.96
N ALA A 679 34.35 -26.05 10.50
CA ALA A 679 33.36 -25.34 11.32
C ALA A 679 32.21 -26.28 11.75
N THR A 680 31.74 -27.13 10.84
CA THR A 680 30.69 -28.13 11.11
C THR A 680 31.15 -29.19 12.11
N GLU A 681 32.37 -29.72 11.96
CA GLU A 681 32.97 -30.66 12.91
C GLU A 681 33.12 -30.04 14.31
N LYS A 682 33.61 -28.79 14.37
CA LYS A 682 33.71 -28.01 15.61
C LYS A 682 32.35 -27.84 16.27
N PHE A 683 31.31 -27.41 15.54
CA PHE A 683 29.96 -27.26 16.07
C PHE A 683 29.39 -28.59 16.59
N ASN A 684 29.48 -29.66 15.80
CA ASN A 684 28.97 -30.98 16.19
C ASN A 684 29.65 -31.53 17.46
N SER A 685 30.93 -31.20 17.68
CA SER A 685 31.64 -31.58 18.90
C SER A 685 31.18 -30.80 20.15
N LEU A 686 30.60 -29.61 19.96
CA LEU A 686 30.25 -28.67 21.03
C LEU A 686 28.74 -28.63 21.34
N VAL A 687 27.87 -28.93 20.37
CA VAL A 687 26.41 -28.74 20.48
C VAL A 687 25.77 -29.51 21.64
N ASN A 688 26.31 -30.69 21.97
CA ASN A 688 25.85 -31.52 23.10
C ASN A 688 26.67 -31.29 24.39
N GLY A 689 27.61 -30.36 24.35
CA GLY A 689 28.47 -30.01 25.48
C GLY A 689 27.82 -29.01 26.44
N THR A 690 28.53 -28.69 27.52
CA THR A 690 28.08 -27.70 28.52
C THR A 690 28.42 -26.26 28.14
N ASP A 691 29.38 -26.06 27.21
CA ASP A 691 29.79 -24.73 26.75
C ASP A 691 28.91 -24.24 25.59
N LYS A 692 27.74 -23.72 25.96
CA LYS A 692 26.77 -23.18 25.01
C LYS A 692 27.32 -21.99 24.21
N LYS A 693 28.20 -21.19 24.80
CA LYS A 693 28.82 -20.05 24.12
C LYS A 693 29.76 -20.51 23.01
N ALA A 694 30.60 -21.50 23.28
CA ALA A 694 31.47 -22.07 22.27
C ALA A 694 30.69 -22.74 21.13
N ALA A 695 29.61 -23.46 21.45
CA ALA A 695 28.71 -24.03 20.45
C ALA A 695 28.05 -22.93 19.59
N PHE A 696 27.57 -21.85 20.22
CA PHE A 696 26.97 -20.71 19.53
C PHE A 696 27.97 -20.03 18.58
N ILE A 697 29.20 -19.76 19.03
CA ILE A 697 30.28 -19.20 18.21
C ILE A 697 30.60 -20.12 17.03
N ALA A 698 30.72 -21.43 17.24
CA ALA A 698 30.97 -22.38 16.15
C ALA A 698 29.82 -22.38 15.11
N ASN A 699 28.57 -22.22 15.57
CA ASN A 699 27.42 -22.10 14.67
C ASN A 699 27.43 -20.79 13.86
N LEU A 700 27.84 -19.67 14.49
CA LEU A 700 28.02 -18.39 13.79
C LEU A 700 29.06 -18.49 12.67
N GLU A 701 30.17 -19.19 12.89
CA GLU A 701 31.20 -19.41 11.85
C GLU A 701 30.60 -20.13 10.63
N ILE A 702 29.77 -21.16 10.83
CA ILE A 702 29.04 -21.85 9.75
C ILE A 702 28.10 -20.88 9.03
N HIS A 703 27.34 -20.10 9.79
CA HIS A 703 26.40 -19.13 9.23
C HIS A 703 27.09 -18.07 8.38
N PHE A 704 28.22 -17.52 8.84
CA PHE A 704 28.99 -16.54 8.10
C PHE A 704 29.57 -17.12 6.81
N LEU A 705 30.01 -18.38 6.83
CA LEU A 705 30.44 -19.09 5.63
C LEU A 705 29.27 -19.26 4.64
N HIS A 706 28.07 -19.64 5.09
CA HIS A 706 26.91 -19.76 4.19
C HIS A 706 26.54 -18.43 3.51
N ASP A 707 26.70 -17.31 4.21
CA ASP A 707 26.49 -16.00 3.60
C ASP A 707 27.55 -15.67 2.53
N LEU A 708 28.80 -16.13 2.69
CA LEU A 708 29.81 -15.99 1.64
C LEU A 708 29.40 -16.70 0.34
N ILE A 709 28.73 -17.85 0.42
CA ILE A 709 28.21 -18.56 -0.78
C ILE A 709 27.24 -17.68 -1.56
N LYS A 710 26.35 -16.92 -0.89
CA LYS A 710 25.39 -16.04 -1.58
C LYS A 710 26.06 -14.90 -2.34
N THR A 711 27.32 -14.61 -2.02
CA THR A 711 28.11 -13.52 -2.59
C THR A 711 29.02 -14.01 -3.72
N PHE A 712 29.27 -15.31 -3.79
CA PHE A 712 29.94 -16.03 -4.88
C PHE A 712 28.97 -16.25 -6.04
#